data_AF-A0A5N5QPZ8-F1
#
_entry.id   AF-A0A5N5QPZ8-F1
#
_cell.length_a   1.000
_cell.length_b   1.000
_cell.length_c   1.000
_cell.angle_alpha   90.00
_cell.angle_beta   90.00
_cell.angle_gamma   90.00
#
_symmetry.space_group_name_H-M   'P 1'
#
loop_
_entity.id
_entity.type
_entity.pdbx_description
1 polymer ?
#
loop_
_entity_poly.entity_id
_entity_poly.type
_entity_poly.pdbx_seq_one_letter_code
_entity_poly.pdbx_strand_id
1 'polypeptide(L)'
;MFAAIPFYDRSQNPNGTSRKLWNGNSDMVVLNHPSMPTPAAIHGVAGKANPSVPLGEYTVASQLADSRAPSPQPVLRPEESYDDPVKLGILPEDSVMGLFFSFHTALNPVIALLDPTLHTPIYVRRRSRVLYTAILAAACRFFKPACYKPIHDLAQILLGRALADGVSSVEFIQALVIMTFWKEADDTSTWRKLGLAIRMGFELNLHHANPNPIPQDELQARERLNEERTWLHADFMIVTCVEMVSHCSLFRSIRSVVTPSNRVPMDLFVRHVIGDGEKFVSTWPFENADPNLSPVSRSFLRFHHMRMKLALTELKFFLGSTPRPGTSHVLLMDCVNTALAILRHIITDFAPNGYLAYGQDLIPFPVAYAGAWLFRQLPALDEPLGDTIIETFRSLSNACKTQPQITGDTYLYYNRFFDHLVEHAALQKHDLIGSQISNTTAKPSNRIGTDENSISSLLPSCDGMDDTWHLAIDGLKHCSDIHVFYAFRLLFYDDVKKDSAVDACPTMAGAAKTAKPEEKAPERKGPAVIGINFGNAYASIAIINNEGQPDCIANEDGERQNAAAVSYFGLEEYIGNQAKPQLVKNSQNTITNFRNQLGKKFSEVTQAGPSTSAPIIDHQGEPAYKVTVLVPAPPPSVAPTPKATPLPTRPASPVPQEKILTVHDVSVLFLKSLLQSAVDFLGRSVDGAVLSVNNSWDDSQRAALKRAAEEAGIKVLQLLDEAVAATLAYSSAPSPENPSHPLKSGDKTTLVLDLGAASLSLSLLSSKQGLYHVLSSTHSSTVGGDSIDDLLLTHFGKEFTKKTKIPVALPCTTPGAPDQRADAKMRLAIEHTKRTISASPGVASCAVESLKDGMDFSGSLNRLRFDMLVDKVYAAVIDEVSKLLGSSGVDATLVDEVILVGGSAALPGLADRLAGLFGDNATIRSELDPSQVLARGCAVQAQLALASQNDAFAQGVSAPVTSKVLGLVFAGDDSAENWIPIVAAETPLPCRRVVRLPVPPGKIGFELWEAVDAVDVKKVPVEQDEDEEEEPEEEEIRTRIVKKESALGGCVVDVQGKKGAKFIVQAIVSVEGRVDVSAWEEGTENRAGFTVGA
;
A
#
# COMPACT_ATOMS: atom_id res chain seq x y z
N MET A 1 -0.35 -13.31 8.69
CA MET A 1 -1.57 -12.49 8.79
C MET A 1 -2.71 -13.22 9.49
N PHE A 2 -3.25 -14.35 9.01
CA PHE A 2 -4.36 -15.05 9.71
C PHE A 2 -4.11 -15.42 11.18
N ALA A 3 -2.85 -15.62 11.59
CA ALA A 3 -2.45 -15.80 12.99
C ALA A 3 -2.70 -14.57 13.92
N ALA A 4 -3.23 -13.46 13.40
CA ALA A 4 -3.62 -12.27 14.16
C ALA A 4 -5.12 -12.25 14.57
N ILE A 5 -5.86 -13.34 14.34
CA ILE A 5 -7.25 -13.52 14.79
C ILE A 5 -7.25 -14.40 16.06
N PRO A 6 -7.54 -13.85 17.25
CA PRO A 6 -7.66 -14.65 18.47
C PRO A 6 -9.02 -15.35 18.52
N PHE A 7 -9.03 -16.67 18.35
CA PHE A 7 -10.24 -17.50 18.48
C PHE A 7 -10.53 -17.79 19.96
N TYR A 8 -11.74 -17.50 20.41
CA TYR A 8 -12.20 -17.77 21.78
C TYR A 8 -12.84 -19.17 21.88
N ASP A 9 -12.21 -20.09 22.60
CA ASP A 9 -12.88 -21.32 23.04
C ASP A 9 -13.85 -21.02 24.20
N ARG A 10 -15.11 -21.46 24.07
CA ARG A 10 -16.15 -21.39 25.11
C ARG A 10 -16.80 -22.75 25.41
N SER A 11 -16.07 -23.85 25.21
CA SER A 11 -16.50 -25.20 25.58
C SER A 11 -16.51 -25.40 27.11
N GLN A 12 -17.63 -25.06 27.76
CA GLN A 12 -17.90 -25.57 29.12
C GLN A 12 -18.11 -27.09 29.05
N ASN A 13 -17.29 -27.85 29.78
CA ASN A 13 -17.46 -29.29 29.96
C ASN A 13 -17.49 -29.61 31.47
N PRO A 14 -18.55 -30.25 32.04
CA PRO A 14 -18.78 -30.22 33.49
C PRO A 14 -17.79 -30.98 34.38
N ASN A 15 -16.93 -31.84 33.82
CA ASN A 15 -16.13 -32.79 34.58
C ASN A 15 -14.64 -32.40 34.60
N GLY A 16 -14.18 -31.82 35.71
CA GLY A 16 -12.81 -31.35 35.86
C GLY A 16 -11.76 -32.47 35.91
N THR A 17 -10.77 -32.42 35.02
CA THR A 17 -9.46 -33.08 35.21
C THR A 17 -8.43 -32.41 34.29
N SER A 18 -7.33 -31.93 34.87
CA SER A 18 -6.35 -31.12 34.12
C SER A 18 -5.53 -31.95 33.13
N ARG A 19 -5.38 -31.43 31.90
CA ARG A 19 -4.26 -31.75 30.99
C ARG A 19 -3.43 -30.49 30.73
N LYS A 20 -2.14 -30.69 30.47
CA LYS A 20 -1.15 -29.59 30.41
C LYS A 20 -1.31 -28.78 29.12
N LEU A 21 -1.05 -27.48 29.20
CA LEU A 21 -0.85 -26.64 28.02
C LEU A 21 0.39 -27.09 27.22
N TRP A 22 0.36 -26.78 25.93
CA TRP A 22 1.54 -26.69 25.07
C TRP A 22 1.84 -25.19 24.90
N ASN A 23 3.11 -24.78 24.95
CA ASN A 23 3.46 -23.36 25.04
C ASN A 23 3.36 -22.65 23.67
N GLY A 24 2.61 -21.54 23.63
CA GLY A 24 2.60 -20.55 22.56
C GLY A 24 1.98 -19.25 23.08
N ASN A 25 2.67 -18.12 22.90
CA ASN A 25 2.29 -16.87 23.58
C ASN A 25 1.13 -16.14 22.90
N SER A 26 0.11 -15.78 23.68
CA SER A 26 -0.87 -14.73 23.34
C SER A 26 -1.60 -14.25 24.61
N ASP A 27 -1.08 -13.20 25.25
CA ASP A 27 -1.71 -12.60 26.44
C ASP A 27 -2.87 -11.66 26.09
N MET A 28 -3.90 -11.63 26.93
CA MET A 28 -5.04 -10.71 26.79
C MET A 28 -5.43 -10.11 28.15
N VAL A 29 -5.74 -8.82 28.18
CA VAL A 29 -6.05 -8.05 29.40
C VAL A 29 -7.55 -7.76 29.50
N VAL A 30 -8.11 -7.90 30.69
CA VAL A 30 -9.51 -7.58 31.03
C VAL A 30 -9.56 -6.26 31.82
N LEU A 31 -10.59 -5.44 31.58
CA LEU A 31 -10.84 -4.18 32.30
C LEU A 31 -12.27 -4.13 32.86
N ASN A 32 -12.44 -3.48 34.02
CA ASN A 32 -13.71 -3.35 34.75
C ASN A 32 -14.27 -1.91 34.68
N HIS A 33 -15.60 -1.78 34.76
CA HIS A 33 -16.36 -0.51 34.74
C HIS A 33 -16.67 0.04 36.16
N PRO A 34 -16.72 1.38 36.32
CA PRO A 34 -17.49 2.08 37.34
C PRO A 34 -18.82 2.68 36.79
N SER A 35 -19.69 3.16 37.68
CA SER A 35 -21.09 3.56 37.41
C SER A 35 -21.38 5.09 37.45
N MET A 36 -22.45 5.53 36.78
CA MET A 36 -22.99 6.92 36.78
C MET A 36 -24.54 6.95 36.91
N PRO A 37 -25.18 8.06 37.36
CA PRO A 37 -26.64 8.16 37.58
C PRO A 37 -27.43 9.03 36.55
N THR A 38 -28.76 8.84 36.55
CA THR A 38 -29.85 9.59 35.85
C THR A 38 -30.23 10.92 36.57
N PRO A 39 -30.99 11.92 36.00
CA PRO A 39 -32.34 11.74 35.38
C PRO A 39 -32.94 12.83 34.40
N ALA A 40 -34.23 12.61 34.05
CA ALA A 40 -35.33 13.59 33.82
C ALA A 40 -35.65 14.21 32.42
N ALA A 41 -36.92 14.01 32.01
CA ALA A 41 -37.59 14.31 30.73
C ALA A 41 -38.40 15.65 30.69
N ILE A 42 -39.06 15.99 29.54
CA ILE A 42 -40.49 16.43 29.39
C ILE A 42 -40.90 16.85 27.93
N HIS A 43 -42.22 16.90 27.65
CA HIS A 43 -43.07 17.24 26.46
C HIS A 43 -42.61 18.29 25.39
N GLY A 44 -43.23 18.47 24.19
CA GLY A 44 -44.34 17.79 23.47
C GLY A 44 -45.20 18.69 22.51
N VAL A 45 -46.19 18.10 21.80
CA VAL A 45 -47.35 18.72 21.05
C VAL A 45 -47.25 18.96 19.50
N ALA A 46 -48.37 18.71 18.80
CA ALA A 46 -48.58 18.45 17.36
C ALA A 46 -49.05 19.63 16.46
N GLY A 47 -49.06 19.44 15.12
CA GLY A 47 -49.67 20.32 14.09
C GLY A 47 -49.83 19.65 12.70
N LYS A 48 -50.64 20.20 11.77
CA LYS A 48 -50.98 19.67 10.41
C LYS A 48 -51.34 20.84 9.44
N ALA A 49 -51.59 20.75 8.11
CA ALA A 49 -51.87 19.62 7.20
C ALA A 49 -51.60 19.93 5.68
N ASN A 50 -51.87 18.92 4.83
CA ASN A 50 -52.14 18.88 3.36
C ASN A 50 -52.88 20.08 2.70
N PRO A 51 -52.93 20.23 1.34
CA PRO A 51 -52.85 19.20 0.25
C PRO A 51 -52.00 19.62 -1.00
N SER A 52 -51.86 18.90 -2.14
CA SER A 52 -51.87 17.47 -2.57
C SER A 52 -51.61 17.38 -4.10
N VAL A 53 -51.17 16.23 -4.67
CA VAL A 53 -51.73 15.52 -5.88
C VAL A 53 -50.80 14.30 -6.23
N PRO A 54 -51.30 13.13 -6.71
CA PRO A 54 -50.53 11.87 -6.65
C PRO A 54 -50.07 11.26 -7.99
N LEU A 55 -49.10 10.36 -7.92
CA LEU A 55 -48.97 9.15 -8.75
C LEU A 55 -48.99 7.93 -7.81
N GLY A 56 -49.47 6.78 -8.27
CA GLY A 56 -49.40 5.55 -7.48
C GLY A 56 -49.51 4.28 -8.31
N GLU A 57 -48.70 3.28 -7.97
CA GLU A 57 -49.08 1.86 -7.86
C GLU A 57 -47.90 1.05 -7.26
N TYR A 58 -47.63 1.24 -5.97
CA TYR A 58 -46.73 0.41 -5.15
C TYR A 58 -47.26 0.32 -3.70
N THR A 59 -48.46 -0.24 -3.54
CA THR A 59 -49.17 -0.29 -2.24
C THR A 59 -49.76 -1.67 -1.94
N VAL A 60 -48.99 -2.51 -1.25
CA VAL A 60 -49.50 -3.70 -0.52
C VAL A 60 -48.79 -3.86 0.83
N ALA A 61 -47.46 -3.71 0.87
CA ALA A 61 -46.64 -3.99 2.06
C ALA A 61 -46.75 -2.99 3.23
N SER A 62 -47.59 -1.96 3.15
CA SER A 62 -47.63 -0.84 4.10
C SER A 62 -48.83 -0.83 5.07
N GLN A 63 -49.63 -1.91 5.13
CA GLN A 63 -50.90 -1.94 5.89
C GLN A 63 -51.01 -3.02 7.00
N LEU A 64 -49.91 -3.69 7.37
CA LEU A 64 -49.90 -4.68 8.47
C LEU A 64 -49.07 -4.24 9.69
N ALA A 65 -48.97 -2.93 9.94
CA ALA A 65 -48.16 -2.35 11.01
C ALA A 65 -48.94 -1.45 11.98
N ASP A 66 -50.01 -1.98 12.60
CA ASP A 66 -50.32 -1.68 14.01
C ASP A 66 -51.44 -2.59 14.57
N SER A 67 -51.14 -3.45 15.55
CA SER A 67 -52.10 -3.97 16.55
C SER A 67 -51.56 -5.10 17.46
N ARG A 68 -50.65 -4.78 18.41
CA ARG A 68 -50.65 -5.35 19.79
C ARG A 68 -49.58 -4.71 20.70
N ALA A 69 -49.86 -4.82 22.00
CA ALA A 69 -49.19 -4.29 23.20
C ALA A 69 -47.68 -3.92 23.11
N PRO A 70 -47.24 -2.87 23.84
CA PRO A 70 -45.86 -2.43 23.82
C PRO A 70 -44.91 -3.47 24.44
N SER A 71 -43.92 -3.89 23.66
CA SER A 71 -42.66 -4.43 24.17
C SER A 71 -41.93 -3.38 25.04
N PRO A 72 -41.05 -3.80 25.97
CA PRO A 72 -40.24 -2.86 26.75
C PRO A 72 -39.45 -1.92 25.81
N GLN A 73 -39.28 -0.66 26.24
CA GLN A 73 -38.65 0.36 25.39
C GLN A 73 -37.24 -0.07 24.95
N PRO A 74 -36.89 0.08 23.66
CA PRO A 74 -35.55 -0.21 23.19
C PRO A 74 -34.54 0.76 23.81
N VAL A 75 -33.33 0.26 24.09
CA VAL A 75 -32.19 1.12 24.37
C VAL A 75 -31.87 1.90 23.09
N LEU A 76 -31.78 3.23 23.19
CA LEU A 76 -31.38 4.11 22.09
C LEU A 76 -30.07 3.60 21.47
N ARG A 77 -30.07 3.31 20.17
CA ARG A 77 -28.84 2.91 19.46
C ARG A 77 -27.94 4.14 19.31
N PRO A 78 -26.62 4.07 19.58
CA PRO A 78 -25.70 5.20 19.34
C PRO A 78 -25.80 5.76 17.91
N GLU A 79 -26.03 4.89 16.93
CA GLU A 79 -26.23 5.25 15.53
C GLU A 79 -27.42 6.21 15.27
N GLU A 80 -28.44 6.26 16.13
CA GLU A 80 -29.58 7.18 15.95
C GLU A 80 -29.15 8.66 15.99
N SER A 81 -28.04 8.94 16.66
CA SER A 81 -27.42 10.27 16.75
C SER A 81 -26.63 10.69 15.50
N TYR A 82 -26.35 9.76 14.57
CA TYR A 82 -25.47 10.05 13.43
C TYR A 82 -26.19 10.82 12.33
N ASP A 83 -25.49 11.80 11.77
CA ASP A 83 -25.93 12.56 10.61
C ASP A 83 -25.78 11.75 9.32
N ASP A 84 -26.80 11.79 8.46
CA ASP A 84 -26.85 11.08 7.19
C ASP A 84 -26.76 12.03 5.99
N PRO A 85 -26.50 11.55 4.75
CA PRO A 85 -26.33 12.39 3.57
C PRO A 85 -27.45 13.41 3.31
N VAL A 86 -28.67 13.13 3.76
CA VAL A 86 -29.81 14.02 3.54
C VAL A 86 -29.96 15.02 4.69
N LYS A 87 -29.69 14.60 5.94
CA LYS A 87 -29.61 15.52 7.09
C LYS A 87 -28.48 16.54 6.93
N LEU A 88 -27.37 16.15 6.28
CA LEU A 88 -26.24 17.03 5.94
C LEU A 88 -26.42 17.80 4.61
N GLY A 89 -27.56 17.66 3.92
CA GLY A 89 -27.82 18.37 2.65
C GLY A 89 -27.01 17.90 1.43
N ILE A 90 -26.13 16.91 1.58
CA ILE A 90 -25.28 16.34 0.53
C ILE A 90 -26.13 15.67 -0.57
N LEU A 91 -27.28 15.12 -0.20
CA LEU A 91 -28.24 14.48 -1.10
C LEU A 91 -29.67 14.95 -0.77
N PRO A 92 -30.46 15.47 -1.73
CA PRO A 92 -31.87 15.77 -1.48
C PRO A 92 -32.71 14.50 -1.31
N GLU A 93 -33.73 14.57 -0.45
CA GLU A 93 -34.60 13.44 -0.05
C GLU A 93 -35.32 12.79 -1.25
N ASP A 94 -35.64 13.58 -2.29
CA ASP A 94 -36.29 13.11 -3.53
C ASP A 94 -35.47 12.04 -4.29
N SER A 95 -34.14 12.16 -4.24
CA SER A 95 -33.18 11.32 -4.95
C SER A 95 -32.99 9.96 -4.26
N VAL A 96 -33.34 9.85 -2.98
CA VAL A 96 -33.10 8.66 -2.14
C VAL A 96 -33.85 7.45 -2.70
N MET A 97 -35.13 7.60 -3.03
CA MET A 97 -35.97 6.51 -3.53
C MET A 97 -35.44 5.95 -4.85
N GLY A 98 -35.01 6.84 -5.77
CA GLY A 98 -34.43 6.44 -7.06
C GLY A 98 -33.07 5.74 -6.91
N LEU A 99 -32.23 6.20 -5.99
CA LEU A 99 -30.91 5.59 -5.72
C LEU A 99 -31.04 4.22 -5.05
N PHE A 100 -31.95 4.05 -4.08
CA PHE A 100 -32.24 2.73 -3.50
C PHE A 100 -32.87 1.77 -4.53
N PHE A 101 -33.77 2.23 -5.39
CA PHE A 101 -34.31 1.42 -6.47
C PHE A 101 -33.21 0.95 -7.43
N SER A 102 -32.32 1.88 -7.85
CA SER A 102 -31.19 1.57 -8.73
C SER A 102 -30.19 0.61 -8.07
N PHE A 103 -29.92 0.78 -6.77
CA PHE A 103 -29.14 -0.18 -5.98
C PHE A 103 -29.80 -1.56 -5.98
N HIS A 104 -31.07 -1.67 -5.60
CA HIS A 104 -31.75 -2.96 -5.51
C HIS A 104 -31.93 -3.67 -6.87
N THR A 105 -32.02 -2.91 -7.96
CA THR A 105 -32.22 -3.46 -9.31
C THR A 105 -30.90 -3.87 -10.00
N ALA A 106 -29.79 -3.18 -9.74
CA ALA A 106 -28.56 -3.33 -10.53
C ALA A 106 -27.27 -3.64 -9.74
N LEU A 107 -27.23 -3.38 -8.43
CA LEU A 107 -26.03 -3.64 -7.58
C LEU A 107 -26.29 -4.74 -6.55
N ASN A 108 -27.47 -4.70 -5.92
CA ASN A 108 -27.90 -5.70 -4.95
C ASN A 108 -28.05 -7.12 -5.50
N PRO A 109 -28.35 -7.39 -6.80
CA PRO A 109 -28.34 -8.76 -7.32
C PRO A 109 -26.93 -9.37 -7.25
N VAL A 110 -25.92 -8.60 -7.67
CA VAL A 110 -24.50 -9.01 -7.77
C VAL A 110 -23.92 -9.44 -6.41
N ILE A 111 -24.32 -8.74 -5.35
CA ILE A 111 -23.93 -9.15 -3.98
C ILE A 111 -24.94 -10.13 -3.38
N ALA A 112 -26.24 -9.96 -3.64
CA ALA A 112 -27.36 -10.65 -3.00
C ALA A 112 -27.47 -10.46 -1.47
N LEU A 113 -27.15 -9.26 -0.95
CA LEU A 113 -27.05 -8.99 0.50
C LEU A 113 -28.36 -8.54 1.16
N LEU A 114 -29.14 -7.69 0.48
CA LEU A 114 -30.33 -7.06 1.06
C LEU A 114 -31.61 -7.61 0.43
N ASP A 115 -32.64 -7.79 1.24
CA ASP A 115 -34.02 -8.03 0.77
C ASP A 115 -34.66 -6.69 0.37
N PRO A 116 -35.03 -6.44 -0.90
CA PRO A 116 -35.64 -5.18 -1.33
C PRO A 116 -36.99 -4.85 -0.64
N THR A 117 -37.74 -5.87 -0.19
CA THR A 117 -39.02 -5.66 0.51
C THR A 117 -38.79 -5.19 1.95
N LEU A 118 -37.73 -5.69 2.60
CA LEU A 118 -37.36 -5.30 3.97
C LEU A 118 -36.56 -3.99 3.99
N HIS A 119 -35.51 -3.87 3.16
CA HIS A 119 -34.51 -2.81 3.20
C HIS A 119 -34.93 -1.54 2.44
N THR A 120 -36.20 -1.17 2.58
CA THR A 120 -36.70 0.13 2.11
C THR A 120 -35.89 1.29 2.73
N PRO A 121 -35.78 2.46 2.06
CA PRO A 121 -35.03 3.59 2.61
C PRO A 121 -35.45 3.97 4.03
N ILE A 122 -36.77 3.90 4.31
CA ILE A 122 -37.35 4.21 5.63
C ILE A 122 -36.93 3.16 6.67
N TYR A 123 -36.97 1.87 6.33
CA TYR A 123 -36.54 0.81 7.23
C TYR A 123 -35.05 0.95 7.56
N VAL A 124 -34.19 1.08 6.54
CA VAL A 124 -32.74 1.14 6.73
C VAL A 124 -32.34 2.41 7.48
N ARG A 125 -32.82 3.60 7.08
CA ARG A 125 -32.50 4.87 7.74
C ARG A 125 -32.91 4.91 9.22
N ARG A 126 -33.93 4.13 9.60
CA ARG A 126 -34.38 3.93 10.99
C ARG A 126 -33.58 2.86 11.74
N ARG A 127 -33.09 1.81 11.06
CA ARG A 127 -32.32 0.71 11.67
C ARG A 127 -30.84 1.03 11.85
N SER A 128 -30.21 1.65 10.85
CA SER A 128 -28.79 2.01 10.84
C SER A 128 -28.52 3.17 9.86
N ARG A 129 -27.97 4.27 10.39
CA ARG A 129 -27.48 5.40 9.56
C ARG A 129 -26.26 5.01 8.74
N VAL A 130 -25.45 4.07 9.27
CA VAL A 130 -24.22 3.59 8.62
C VAL A 130 -24.56 2.77 7.38
N LEU A 131 -25.50 1.81 7.49
CA LEU A 131 -25.97 1.03 6.33
C LEU A 131 -26.68 1.90 5.29
N TYR A 132 -27.53 2.84 5.74
CA TYR A 132 -28.21 3.79 4.85
C TYR A 132 -27.20 4.58 4.00
N THR A 133 -26.13 5.08 4.64
CA THR A 133 -25.07 5.84 3.97
C THR A 133 -24.23 4.96 3.05
N ALA A 134 -23.92 3.71 3.44
CA ALA A 134 -23.19 2.75 2.60
C ALA A 134 -23.95 2.38 1.30
N ILE A 135 -25.26 2.16 1.38
CA ILE A 135 -26.11 1.91 0.21
C ILE A 135 -26.09 3.12 -0.73
N LEU A 136 -26.25 4.34 -0.19
CA LEU A 136 -26.21 5.57 -0.98
C LEU A 136 -24.84 5.82 -1.60
N ALA A 137 -23.73 5.51 -0.91
CA ALA A 137 -22.38 5.59 -1.47
C ALA A 137 -22.24 4.65 -2.68
N ALA A 138 -22.57 3.37 -2.53
CA ALA A 138 -22.51 2.40 -3.61
C ALA A 138 -23.40 2.78 -4.81
N ALA A 139 -24.63 3.27 -4.55
CA ALA A 139 -25.54 3.73 -5.58
C ALA A 139 -25.02 4.99 -6.32
N CYS A 140 -24.52 5.99 -5.59
CA CYS A 140 -24.04 7.23 -6.19
C CYS A 140 -22.83 7.01 -7.10
N ARG A 141 -21.97 6.01 -6.82
CA ARG A 141 -20.81 5.68 -7.66
C ARG A 141 -21.15 5.49 -9.13
N PHE A 142 -22.29 4.84 -9.40
CA PHE A 142 -22.73 4.52 -10.77
C PHE A 142 -23.86 5.43 -11.27
N PHE A 143 -24.78 5.82 -10.38
CA PHE A 143 -26.03 6.51 -10.78
C PHE A 143 -26.05 8.01 -10.48
N LYS A 144 -25.15 8.52 -9.63
CA LYS A 144 -25.03 9.97 -9.33
C LYS A 144 -23.59 10.36 -8.95
N PRO A 145 -22.58 10.22 -9.86
CA PRO A 145 -21.17 10.25 -9.48
C PRO A 145 -20.70 11.55 -8.80
N ALA A 146 -21.31 12.69 -9.14
CA ALA A 146 -21.05 13.97 -8.49
C ALA A 146 -21.31 13.96 -6.96
N CYS A 147 -22.22 13.11 -6.48
CA CYS A 147 -22.48 12.92 -5.05
C CYS A 147 -21.63 11.78 -4.43
N TYR A 148 -20.87 11.01 -5.21
CA TYR A 148 -20.19 9.81 -4.73
C TYR A 148 -19.14 10.12 -3.66
N LYS A 149 -18.16 10.98 -3.96
CA LYS A 149 -17.00 11.21 -3.10
C LYS A 149 -17.39 11.71 -1.70
N PRO A 150 -18.24 12.75 -1.52
CA PRO A 150 -18.68 13.20 -0.20
C PRO A 150 -19.45 12.12 0.60
N ILE A 151 -20.32 11.35 -0.07
CA ILE A 151 -21.12 10.29 0.60
C ILE A 151 -20.24 9.08 0.94
N HIS A 152 -19.24 8.75 0.12
CA HIS A 152 -18.25 7.73 0.43
C HIS A 152 -17.39 8.10 1.64
N ASP A 153 -16.89 9.34 1.69
CA ASP A 153 -16.04 9.80 2.79
C ASP A 153 -16.82 9.86 4.10
N LEU A 154 -18.07 10.34 4.05
CA LEU A 154 -19.01 10.21 5.18
C LEU A 154 -19.23 8.74 5.58
N ALA A 155 -19.37 7.81 4.63
CA ALA A 155 -19.50 6.39 4.94
C ALA A 155 -18.27 5.85 5.68
N GLN A 156 -17.04 6.22 5.29
CA GLN A 156 -15.83 5.82 6.03
C GLN A 156 -15.78 6.43 7.44
N ILE A 157 -16.18 7.70 7.60
CA ILE A 157 -16.25 8.38 8.90
C ILE A 157 -17.28 7.70 9.81
N LEU A 158 -18.47 7.39 9.30
CA LEU A 158 -19.52 6.69 10.05
C LEU A 158 -19.12 5.24 10.38
N LEU A 159 -18.44 4.52 9.48
CA LEU A 159 -17.87 3.20 9.78
C LEU A 159 -16.83 3.28 10.92
N GLY A 160 -15.96 4.29 10.91
CA GLY A 160 -14.96 4.53 11.94
C GLY A 160 -15.58 4.90 13.29
N ARG A 161 -16.62 5.75 13.28
CA ARG A 161 -17.35 6.18 14.48
C ARG A 161 -18.16 5.04 15.11
N ALA A 162 -18.89 4.26 14.31
CA ALA A 162 -19.61 3.08 14.78
C ALA A 162 -18.69 2.05 15.46
N LEU A 163 -17.49 1.86 14.91
CA LEU A 163 -16.47 0.99 15.51
C LEU A 163 -15.92 1.56 16.84
N ALA A 164 -15.78 2.88 16.95
CA ALA A 164 -15.32 3.56 18.17
C ALA A 164 -16.39 3.57 19.28
N ASP A 165 -17.66 3.76 18.90
CA ASP A 165 -18.84 3.67 19.78
C ASP A 165 -19.19 2.21 20.15
N GLY A 166 -18.43 1.22 19.65
CA GLY A 166 -18.56 -0.20 20.00
C GLY A 166 -19.79 -0.89 19.39
N VAL A 167 -20.34 -0.36 18.29
CA VAL A 167 -21.55 -0.90 17.67
C VAL A 167 -21.25 -2.24 16.98
N SER A 168 -22.04 -3.25 17.33
CA SER A 168 -22.03 -4.58 16.72
C SER A 168 -23.48 -4.90 16.33
N SER A 169 -23.79 -4.87 15.04
CA SER A 169 -25.16 -5.02 14.51
C SER A 169 -25.16 -5.70 13.13
N VAL A 170 -26.27 -6.35 12.77
CA VAL A 170 -26.45 -6.99 11.45
C VAL A 170 -26.30 -5.93 10.35
N GLU A 171 -26.91 -4.78 10.57
CA GLU A 171 -26.90 -3.66 9.63
C GLU A 171 -25.48 -3.07 9.44
N PHE A 172 -24.66 -3.03 10.48
CA PHE A 172 -23.25 -2.59 10.40
C PHE A 172 -22.34 -3.61 9.71
N ILE A 173 -22.58 -4.91 9.90
CA ILE A 173 -21.93 -5.98 9.11
C ILE A 173 -22.27 -5.81 7.62
N GLN A 174 -23.55 -5.56 7.29
CA GLN A 174 -23.98 -5.29 5.92
C GLN A 174 -23.29 -4.06 5.32
N ALA A 175 -23.11 -2.98 6.09
CA ALA A 175 -22.42 -1.78 5.65
C ALA A 175 -20.95 -2.07 5.29
N LEU A 176 -20.24 -2.88 6.09
CA LEU A 176 -18.87 -3.30 5.82
C LEU A 176 -18.75 -4.16 4.56
N VAL A 177 -19.72 -5.05 4.30
CA VAL A 177 -19.77 -5.86 3.06
C VAL A 177 -19.99 -4.98 1.83
N ILE A 178 -20.98 -4.08 1.85
CA ILE A 178 -21.25 -3.13 0.74
C ILE A 178 -20.01 -2.26 0.45
N MET A 179 -19.39 -1.71 1.48
CA MET A 179 -18.17 -0.89 1.38
C MET A 179 -16.89 -1.71 1.13
N THR A 180 -17.01 -3.04 0.93
CA THR A 180 -15.93 -3.94 0.47
C THR A 180 -16.11 -4.34 -0.99
N PHE A 181 -17.34 -4.64 -1.43
CA PHE A 181 -17.64 -4.90 -2.84
C PHE A 181 -17.49 -3.64 -3.70
N TRP A 182 -18.14 -2.53 -3.32
CA TRP A 182 -18.24 -1.32 -4.15
C TRP A 182 -17.12 -0.30 -3.89
N LYS A 183 -15.95 -0.76 -3.44
CA LYS A 183 -14.76 0.03 -3.11
C LYS A 183 -14.02 0.56 -4.34
N GLU A 184 -13.15 1.55 -4.14
CA GLU A 184 -12.18 1.97 -5.17
C GLU A 184 -11.02 0.98 -5.34
N ALA A 185 -10.35 1.05 -6.49
CA ALA A 185 -9.35 0.05 -6.91
C ALA A 185 -8.06 0.06 -6.07
N ASP A 186 -7.76 1.21 -5.46
CA ASP A 186 -6.65 1.48 -4.54
C ASP A 186 -6.96 1.12 -3.07
N ASP A 187 -8.24 0.96 -2.69
CA ASP A 187 -8.63 0.64 -1.32
C ASP A 187 -8.15 -0.76 -0.90
N THR A 188 -7.09 -0.81 -0.10
CA THR A 188 -6.52 -2.05 0.47
C THR A 188 -7.27 -2.57 1.71
N SER A 189 -8.26 -1.86 2.23
CA SER A 189 -8.88 -2.13 3.54
C SER A 189 -9.83 -3.33 3.59
N THR A 190 -10.11 -3.99 2.45
CA THR A 190 -10.92 -5.22 2.31
C THR A 190 -10.74 -6.20 3.48
N TRP A 191 -9.51 -6.58 3.82
CA TRP A 191 -9.22 -7.55 4.89
C TRP A 191 -9.61 -7.07 6.28
N ARG A 192 -9.48 -5.76 6.56
CA ARG A 192 -9.91 -5.15 7.83
C ARG A 192 -11.43 -5.08 7.91
N LYS A 193 -12.11 -4.69 6.83
CA LYS A 193 -13.58 -4.62 6.76
C LYS A 193 -14.21 -6.00 6.96
N LEU A 194 -13.71 -7.02 6.25
CA LEU A 194 -14.17 -8.40 6.41
C LEU A 194 -13.84 -8.98 7.79
N GLY A 195 -12.61 -8.80 8.29
CA GLY A 195 -12.22 -9.28 9.63
C GLY A 195 -13.09 -8.73 10.76
N LEU A 196 -13.52 -7.46 10.66
CA LEU A 196 -14.49 -6.87 11.58
C LEU A 196 -15.89 -7.44 11.40
N ALA A 197 -16.39 -7.55 10.16
CA ALA A 197 -17.69 -8.12 9.83
C ALA A 197 -17.88 -9.54 10.40
N ILE A 198 -16.87 -10.41 10.21
CA ILE A 198 -16.86 -11.79 10.72
C ILE A 198 -16.88 -11.81 12.25
N ARG A 199 -16.01 -11.01 12.89
CA ARG A 199 -15.94 -10.90 14.35
C ARG A 199 -17.28 -10.48 14.96
N MET A 200 -17.97 -9.52 14.36
CA MET A 200 -19.28 -9.09 14.84
C MET A 200 -20.37 -10.14 14.58
N GLY A 201 -20.26 -10.92 13.50
CA GLY A 201 -21.11 -12.10 13.28
C GLY A 201 -20.93 -13.20 14.34
N PHE A 202 -19.72 -13.33 14.90
CA PHE A 202 -19.47 -14.16 16.09
C PHE A 202 -20.07 -13.55 17.37
N GLU A 203 -19.85 -12.25 17.62
CA GLU A 203 -20.39 -11.54 18.80
C GLU A 203 -21.93 -11.56 18.84
N LEU A 204 -22.58 -11.49 17.68
CA LEU A 204 -24.03 -11.60 17.48
C LEU A 204 -24.54 -13.06 17.38
N ASN A 205 -23.67 -14.06 17.44
CA ASN A 205 -23.99 -15.50 17.36
C ASN A 205 -24.62 -15.97 16.02
N LEU A 206 -24.50 -15.19 14.94
CA LEU A 206 -25.11 -15.48 13.63
C LEU A 206 -24.53 -16.76 12.97
N HIS A 207 -23.37 -17.21 13.44
CA HIS A 207 -22.70 -18.46 13.03
C HIS A 207 -23.38 -19.74 13.52
N HIS A 208 -24.40 -19.65 14.39
CA HIS A 208 -25.21 -20.79 14.81
C HIS A 208 -26.53 -20.84 14.04
N ALA A 209 -26.76 -21.93 13.31
CA ALA A 209 -28.02 -22.17 12.62
C ALA A 209 -29.19 -22.22 13.62
N ASN A 210 -30.21 -21.38 13.41
CA ASN A 210 -31.35 -21.26 14.31
C ASN A 210 -32.29 -22.48 14.16
N PRO A 211 -32.45 -23.32 15.20
CA PRO A 211 -33.11 -24.64 15.08
C PRO A 211 -34.64 -24.57 15.03
N ASN A 212 -35.23 -23.38 15.18
CA ASN A 212 -36.68 -23.18 15.11
C ASN A 212 -37.15 -23.23 13.64
N PRO A 213 -38.42 -23.55 13.35
CA PRO A 213 -39.00 -23.31 12.03
C PRO A 213 -39.04 -21.80 11.70
N ILE A 214 -39.11 -21.46 10.42
CA ILE A 214 -39.32 -20.06 9.98
C ILE A 214 -40.69 -19.58 10.50
N PRO A 215 -40.81 -18.35 11.05
CA PRO A 215 -42.09 -17.77 11.47
C PRO A 215 -43.16 -17.77 10.37
N GLN A 216 -44.43 -17.89 10.75
CA GLN A 216 -45.56 -17.71 9.83
C GLN A 216 -45.86 -16.24 9.50
N ASP A 217 -45.33 -15.32 10.30
CA ASP A 217 -45.37 -13.88 10.04
C ASP A 217 -44.27 -13.49 9.04
N GLU A 218 -44.66 -12.83 7.95
CA GLU A 218 -43.74 -12.51 6.84
C GLU A 218 -42.61 -11.57 7.27
N LEU A 219 -42.88 -10.59 8.15
CA LEU A 219 -41.87 -9.64 8.60
C LEU A 219 -40.84 -10.33 9.50
N GLN A 220 -41.28 -11.15 10.46
CA GLN A 220 -40.40 -11.94 11.31
C GLN A 220 -39.61 -12.99 10.52
N ALA A 221 -40.20 -13.58 9.48
CA ALA A 221 -39.50 -14.46 8.55
C ALA A 221 -38.39 -13.71 7.79
N ARG A 222 -38.68 -12.52 7.24
CA ARG A 222 -37.71 -11.69 6.52
C ARG A 222 -36.58 -11.15 7.42
N GLU A 223 -36.89 -10.71 8.63
CA GLU A 223 -35.85 -10.25 9.58
C GLU A 223 -34.92 -11.40 10.01
N ARG A 224 -35.46 -12.60 10.26
CA ARG A 224 -34.63 -13.80 10.53
C ARG A 224 -33.77 -14.20 9.33
N LEU A 225 -34.36 -14.27 8.13
CA LEU A 225 -33.61 -14.60 6.91
C LEU A 225 -32.53 -13.54 6.60
N ASN A 226 -32.68 -12.31 7.10
CA ASN A 226 -31.66 -11.27 6.99
C ASN A 226 -30.42 -11.55 7.85
N GLU A 227 -30.60 -12.03 9.09
CA GLU A 227 -29.51 -12.47 9.97
C GLU A 227 -28.72 -13.63 9.33
N GLU A 228 -29.44 -14.69 8.95
CA GLU A 228 -28.85 -15.91 8.36
C GLU A 228 -28.11 -15.60 7.04
N ARG A 229 -28.69 -14.78 6.15
CA ARG A 229 -28.06 -14.32 4.91
C ARG A 229 -26.81 -13.48 5.17
N THR A 230 -26.84 -12.58 6.16
CA THR A 230 -25.71 -11.67 6.47
C THR A 230 -24.50 -12.45 6.98
N TRP A 231 -24.71 -13.52 7.74
CA TRP A 231 -23.62 -14.42 8.11
C TRP A 231 -23.03 -15.19 6.92
N LEU A 232 -23.88 -15.81 6.10
CA LEU A 232 -23.44 -16.55 4.91
C LEU A 232 -22.60 -15.66 3.97
N HIS A 233 -22.99 -14.40 3.81
CA HIS A 233 -22.18 -13.38 3.12
C HIS A 233 -20.77 -13.23 3.67
N ALA A 234 -20.66 -12.99 4.98
CA ALA A 234 -19.36 -12.80 5.64
C ALA A 234 -18.47 -14.05 5.55
N ASP A 235 -19.06 -15.25 5.65
CA ASP A 235 -18.37 -16.54 5.54
C ASP A 235 -17.84 -16.79 4.10
N PHE A 236 -18.68 -16.67 3.07
CA PHE A 236 -18.29 -16.93 1.67
C PHE A 236 -17.25 -15.94 1.11
N MET A 237 -17.27 -14.67 1.56
CA MET A 237 -16.25 -13.71 1.12
C MET A 237 -14.84 -14.09 1.58
N ILE A 238 -14.67 -14.74 2.74
CA ILE A 238 -13.36 -15.27 3.18
C ILE A 238 -12.82 -16.25 2.15
N VAL A 239 -13.66 -17.22 1.75
CA VAL A 239 -13.29 -18.35 0.91
C VAL A 239 -12.79 -17.87 -0.45
N THR A 240 -13.57 -16.99 -1.10
CA THR A 240 -13.23 -16.40 -2.40
C THR A 240 -11.96 -15.54 -2.32
N CYS A 241 -11.79 -14.78 -1.24
CA CYS A 241 -10.59 -13.96 -1.06
C CYS A 241 -9.32 -14.79 -0.74
N VAL A 242 -9.44 -15.92 -0.02
CA VAL A 242 -8.33 -16.86 0.24
C VAL A 242 -7.82 -17.47 -1.06
N GLU A 243 -8.72 -17.82 -1.98
CA GLU A 243 -8.36 -18.30 -3.30
C GLU A 243 -7.68 -17.23 -4.16
N MET A 244 -8.24 -16.01 -4.19
CA MET A 244 -7.60 -14.87 -4.88
C MET A 244 -6.18 -14.62 -4.34
N VAL A 245 -5.94 -14.75 -3.04
CA VAL A 245 -4.58 -14.64 -2.44
C VAL A 245 -3.70 -15.83 -2.82
N SER A 246 -4.22 -17.06 -2.79
CA SER A 246 -3.46 -18.27 -3.15
C SER A 246 -2.95 -18.18 -4.60
N HIS A 247 -3.82 -17.77 -5.53
CA HIS A 247 -3.45 -17.51 -6.91
C HIS A 247 -2.57 -16.27 -7.06
N CYS A 248 -2.91 -15.11 -6.47
CA CYS A 248 -2.08 -13.91 -6.61
C CYS A 248 -0.67 -14.06 -6.02
N SER A 249 -0.51 -14.84 -4.95
CA SER A 249 0.80 -15.16 -4.38
C SER A 249 1.61 -16.02 -5.32
N LEU A 250 1.04 -17.14 -5.79
CA LEU A 250 1.72 -18.06 -6.71
C LEU A 250 2.03 -17.38 -8.06
N PHE A 251 1.10 -16.61 -8.62
CA PHE A 251 1.30 -15.86 -9.86
C PHE A 251 2.27 -14.68 -9.72
N ARG A 252 2.43 -14.09 -8.52
CA ARG A 252 3.50 -13.09 -8.28
C ARG A 252 4.88 -13.75 -8.25
N SER A 253 5.07 -14.90 -7.62
CA SER A 253 6.32 -15.67 -7.74
C SER A 253 6.59 -16.06 -9.20
N ILE A 254 5.59 -16.58 -9.92
CA ILE A 254 5.70 -16.92 -11.36
C ILE A 254 6.12 -15.70 -12.21
N ARG A 255 5.46 -14.56 -12.03
CA ARG A 255 5.69 -13.34 -12.84
C ARG A 255 6.96 -12.57 -12.46
N SER A 256 7.51 -12.80 -11.26
CA SER A 256 8.84 -12.30 -10.88
C SER A 256 9.98 -13.08 -11.57
N VAL A 257 9.74 -14.36 -11.88
CA VAL A 257 10.70 -15.24 -12.57
C VAL A 257 10.58 -15.12 -14.10
N VAL A 258 9.36 -15.04 -14.63
CA VAL A 258 9.09 -14.94 -16.08
C VAL A 258 8.72 -13.50 -16.46
N THR A 259 9.72 -12.73 -16.86
CA THR A 259 9.55 -11.42 -17.52
C THR A 259 9.61 -11.59 -19.05
N PRO A 260 9.04 -10.66 -19.85
CA PRO A 260 9.05 -10.76 -21.33
C PRO A 260 10.45 -10.86 -21.95
N SER A 261 11.47 -10.37 -21.25
CA SER A 261 12.88 -10.40 -21.66
C SER A 261 13.65 -11.63 -21.17
N ASN A 262 13.13 -12.42 -20.22
CA ASN A 262 13.88 -13.50 -19.56
C ASN A 262 13.27 -14.88 -19.80
N ARG A 263 13.70 -15.56 -20.87
CA ARG A 263 13.30 -16.95 -21.17
C ARG A 263 14.01 -17.95 -20.25
N VAL A 264 13.52 -18.07 -19.02
CA VAL A 264 13.94 -19.10 -18.06
C VAL A 264 13.63 -20.49 -18.65
N PRO A 265 14.57 -21.46 -18.59
CA PRO A 265 14.30 -22.84 -18.98
C PRO A 265 13.08 -23.43 -18.24
N MET A 266 12.19 -24.10 -18.97
CA MET A 266 10.93 -24.59 -18.42
C MET A 266 11.11 -25.57 -17.25
N ASP A 267 12.21 -26.32 -17.19
CA ASP A 267 12.49 -27.21 -16.07
C ASP A 267 12.87 -26.45 -14.79
N LEU A 268 13.66 -25.37 -14.89
CA LEU A 268 13.97 -24.49 -13.77
C LEU A 268 12.74 -23.70 -13.31
N PHE A 269 11.93 -23.22 -14.25
CA PHE A 269 10.66 -22.56 -13.94
C PHE A 269 9.71 -23.50 -13.16
N VAL A 270 9.46 -24.70 -13.67
CA VAL A 270 8.57 -25.68 -13.01
C VAL A 270 9.15 -26.14 -11.66
N ARG A 271 10.48 -26.29 -11.50
CA ARG A 271 11.09 -26.55 -10.18
C ARG A 271 10.81 -25.45 -9.16
N HIS A 272 10.88 -24.18 -9.57
CA HIS A 272 10.59 -23.05 -8.68
C HIS A 272 9.11 -23.02 -8.26
N VAL A 273 8.19 -23.20 -9.22
CA VAL A 273 6.74 -23.28 -8.96
C VAL A 273 6.40 -24.44 -8.01
N ILE A 274 7.07 -25.58 -8.15
CA ILE A 274 6.92 -26.71 -7.22
C ILE A 274 7.42 -26.33 -5.82
N GLY A 275 8.60 -25.72 -5.69
CA GLY A 275 9.17 -25.35 -4.40
C GLY A 275 8.31 -24.38 -3.59
N ASP A 276 7.87 -23.29 -4.22
CA ASP A 276 6.97 -22.30 -3.59
C ASP A 276 5.58 -22.88 -3.30
N GLY A 277 5.04 -23.69 -4.22
CA GLY A 277 3.76 -24.37 -4.04
C GLY A 277 3.78 -25.38 -2.90
N GLU A 278 4.84 -26.19 -2.78
CA GLU A 278 5.03 -27.12 -1.66
C GLU A 278 5.18 -26.39 -0.33
N LYS A 279 5.96 -25.30 -0.29
CA LYS A 279 6.11 -24.46 0.89
C LYS A 279 4.74 -23.92 1.33
N PHE A 280 3.99 -23.29 0.42
CA PHE A 280 2.65 -22.77 0.69
C PHE A 280 1.71 -23.86 1.22
N VAL A 281 1.61 -24.99 0.52
CA VAL A 281 0.77 -26.15 0.90
C VAL A 281 1.18 -26.75 2.25
N SER A 282 2.48 -26.82 2.57
CA SER A 282 2.96 -27.29 3.87
C SER A 282 2.62 -26.35 5.03
N THR A 283 2.32 -25.08 4.73
CA THR A 283 1.90 -24.05 5.68
C THR A 283 0.39 -23.74 5.62
N TRP A 284 -0.41 -24.56 4.92
CA TRP A 284 -1.82 -24.29 4.65
C TRP A 284 -2.63 -24.15 5.96
N PRO A 285 -3.08 -22.93 6.33
CA PRO A 285 -3.56 -22.65 7.68
C PRO A 285 -4.97 -23.20 7.96
N PHE A 286 -5.65 -23.75 6.94
CA PHE A 286 -6.99 -24.32 7.04
C PHE A 286 -6.99 -25.85 6.86
N GLU A 287 -5.92 -26.56 7.22
CA GLU A 287 -5.86 -28.03 7.06
C GLU A 287 -6.84 -28.74 8.01
N ASN A 288 -7.10 -28.14 9.17
CA ASN A 288 -8.32 -28.35 9.95
C ASN A 288 -9.18 -27.08 9.81
N ALA A 289 -9.99 -26.98 8.76
CA ALA A 289 -10.86 -25.82 8.53
C ALA A 289 -11.83 -25.62 9.71
N ASP A 290 -11.93 -24.39 10.19
CA ASP A 290 -12.58 -24.01 11.45
C ASP A 290 -14.02 -24.60 11.58
N PRO A 291 -14.36 -25.27 12.70
CA PRO A 291 -15.70 -25.81 12.95
C PRO A 291 -16.83 -24.76 12.90
N ASN A 292 -16.52 -23.47 12.93
CA ASN A 292 -17.48 -22.38 12.83
C ASN A 292 -17.76 -21.89 11.39
N LEU A 293 -16.91 -22.21 10.40
CA LEU A 293 -17.18 -21.93 8.99
C LEU A 293 -18.39 -22.75 8.48
N SER A 294 -19.07 -22.31 7.42
CA SER A 294 -20.17 -23.13 6.88
C SER A 294 -19.66 -24.48 6.29
N PRO A 295 -20.51 -25.51 6.22
CA PRO A 295 -20.14 -26.80 5.62
C PRO A 295 -19.66 -26.69 4.16
N VAL A 296 -20.25 -25.76 3.38
CA VAL A 296 -19.80 -25.44 2.02
C VAL A 296 -18.41 -24.84 2.04
N SER A 297 -18.17 -23.81 2.85
CA SER A 297 -16.89 -23.10 2.95
C SER A 297 -15.74 -24.03 3.37
N ARG A 298 -15.96 -24.92 4.34
CA ARG A 298 -15.00 -25.97 4.70
C ARG A 298 -14.73 -26.94 3.55
N SER A 299 -15.78 -27.37 2.85
CA SER A 299 -15.66 -28.31 1.73
C SER A 299 -14.88 -27.70 0.56
N PHE A 300 -15.09 -26.41 0.28
CA PHE A 300 -14.34 -25.67 -0.72
C PHE A 300 -12.87 -25.47 -0.34
N LEU A 301 -12.57 -24.99 0.88
CA LEU A 301 -11.18 -24.82 1.32
C LEU A 301 -10.41 -26.15 1.28
N ARG A 302 -11.07 -27.27 1.61
CA ARG A 302 -10.48 -28.61 1.47
C ARG A 302 -10.31 -29.02 0.00
N PHE A 303 -11.30 -28.78 -0.86
CA PHE A 303 -11.20 -29.05 -2.30
C PHE A 303 -10.05 -28.29 -2.96
N HIS A 304 -9.94 -26.98 -2.73
CA HIS A 304 -8.86 -26.15 -3.27
C HIS A 304 -7.48 -26.64 -2.78
N HIS A 305 -7.34 -26.95 -1.48
CA HIS A 305 -6.11 -27.52 -0.92
C HIS A 305 -5.72 -28.85 -1.57
N MET A 306 -6.67 -29.78 -1.75
CA MET A 306 -6.39 -31.07 -2.42
C MET A 306 -6.04 -30.86 -3.89
N ARG A 307 -6.70 -29.90 -4.58
CA ARG A 307 -6.44 -29.60 -5.99
C ARG A 307 -5.04 -29.03 -6.21
N MET A 308 -4.54 -28.19 -5.30
CA MET A 308 -3.13 -27.73 -5.31
C MET A 308 -2.16 -28.89 -5.06
N LYS A 309 -2.41 -29.76 -4.06
CA LYS A 309 -1.60 -30.97 -3.80
C LYS A 309 -1.54 -31.88 -5.04
N LEU A 310 -2.65 -32.04 -5.76
CA LEU A 310 -2.73 -32.80 -7.01
C LEU A 310 -1.90 -32.12 -8.13
N ALA A 311 -2.11 -30.83 -8.40
CA ALA A 311 -1.39 -30.10 -9.45
C ALA A 311 0.13 -30.07 -9.25
N LEU A 312 0.61 -29.91 -8.01
CA LEU A 312 2.04 -29.99 -7.70
C LEU A 312 2.62 -31.40 -7.90
N THR A 313 1.79 -32.45 -7.73
CA THR A 313 2.17 -33.84 -8.01
C THR A 313 2.23 -34.11 -9.53
N GLU A 314 1.31 -33.52 -10.30
CA GLU A 314 1.30 -33.55 -11.77
C GLU A 314 2.54 -32.84 -12.35
N LEU A 315 2.90 -31.65 -11.84
CA LEU A 315 4.11 -30.90 -12.23
C LEU A 315 5.42 -31.64 -11.90
N LYS A 316 5.48 -32.35 -10.76
CA LYS A 316 6.64 -33.21 -10.42
C LYS A 316 6.82 -34.36 -11.41
N PHE A 317 5.72 -34.98 -11.85
CA PHE A 317 5.77 -36.02 -12.87
C PHE A 317 6.29 -35.49 -14.22
N PHE A 318 5.89 -34.27 -14.60
CA PHE A 318 6.41 -33.58 -15.81
C PHE A 318 7.94 -33.37 -15.77
N LEU A 319 8.53 -33.20 -14.57
CA LEU A 319 9.99 -33.14 -14.37
C LEU A 319 10.67 -34.53 -14.26
N GLY A 320 9.98 -35.62 -14.59
CA GLY A 320 10.50 -36.99 -14.47
C GLY A 320 10.64 -37.50 -13.03
N SER A 321 10.06 -36.80 -12.04
CA SER A 321 10.04 -37.28 -10.65
C SER A 321 8.89 -38.25 -10.46
N THR A 322 9.17 -39.54 -10.32
CA THR A 322 8.13 -40.56 -10.09
C THR A 322 7.50 -40.40 -8.69
N PRO A 323 6.20 -40.04 -8.58
CA PRO A 323 5.52 -40.05 -7.29
C PRO A 323 5.36 -41.49 -6.79
N ARG A 324 5.05 -41.67 -5.50
CA ARG A 324 4.75 -43.01 -4.96
C ARG A 324 3.52 -43.59 -5.68
N PRO A 325 3.51 -44.90 -6.02
CA PRO A 325 2.36 -45.53 -6.67
C PRO A 325 1.05 -45.25 -5.93
N GLY A 326 0.04 -44.79 -6.67
CA GLY A 326 -1.28 -44.46 -6.13
C GLY A 326 -1.46 -43.06 -5.53
N THR A 327 -0.40 -42.29 -5.25
CA THR A 327 -0.55 -40.97 -4.58
C THR A 327 -1.43 -39.99 -5.38
N SER A 328 -1.22 -39.87 -6.70
CA SER A 328 -2.06 -39.00 -7.55
C SER A 328 -3.51 -39.48 -7.60
N HIS A 329 -3.76 -40.79 -7.56
CA HIS A 329 -5.11 -41.36 -7.54
C HIS A 329 -5.84 -41.04 -6.23
N VAL A 330 -5.16 -41.16 -5.08
CA VAL A 330 -5.75 -40.78 -3.77
C VAL A 330 -6.11 -39.30 -3.77
N LEU A 331 -5.19 -38.42 -4.21
CA LEU A 331 -5.45 -36.99 -4.30
C LEU A 331 -6.60 -36.64 -5.26
N LEU A 332 -6.72 -37.33 -6.40
CA LEU A 332 -7.84 -37.17 -7.32
C LEU A 332 -9.17 -37.57 -6.67
N MET A 333 -9.22 -38.71 -5.97
CA MET A 333 -10.42 -39.16 -5.25
C MET A 333 -10.80 -38.21 -4.11
N ASP A 334 -9.83 -37.67 -3.36
CA ASP A 334 -10.09 -36.63 -2.35
C ASP A 334 -10.65 -35.34 -2.98
N CYS A 335 -10.15 -34.94 -4.16
CA CYS A 335 -10.72 -33.82 -4.92
C CYS A 335 -12.17 -34.09 -5.37
N VAL A 336 -12.46 -35.28 -5.92
CA VAL A 336 -13.82 -35.66 -6.36
C VAL A 336 -14.80 -35.69 -5.18
N ASN A 337 -14.42 -36.31 -4.06
CA ASN A 337 -15.27 -36.38 -2.86
C ASN A 337 -15.55 -35.00 -2.25
N THR A 338 -14.56 -34.10 -2.24
CA THR A 338 -14.74 -32.74 -1.70
C THR A 338 -15.52 -31.83 -2.64
N ALA A 339 -15.32 -31.93 -3.95
CA ALA A 339 -16.16 -31.25 -4.94
C ALA A 339 -17.63 -31.71 -4.87
N LEU A 340 -17.88 -33.03 -4.74
CA LEU A 340 -19.24 -33.56 -4.52
C LEU A 340 -19.86 -33.09 -3.20
N ALA A 341 -19.07 -32.90 -2.14
CA ALA A 341 -19.56 -32.37 -0.88
C ALA A 341 -20.05 -30.92 -1.03
N ILE A 342 -19.32 -30.05 -1.74
CA ILE A 342 -19.75 -28.68 -2.05
C ILE A 342 -21.14 -28.68 -2.69
N LEU A 343 -21.32 -29.44 -3.76
CA LEU A 343 -22.61 -29.50 -4.49
C LEU A 343 -23.74 -30.05 -3.61
N ARG A 344 -23.47 -31.08 -2.79
CA ARG A 344 -24.47 -31.69 -1.90
C ARG A 344 -24.93 -30.75 -0.78
N HIS A 345 -24.01 -29.99 -0.18
CA HIS A 345 -24.37 -29.00 0.85
C HIS A 345 -25.33 -27.92 0.33
N ILE A 346 -25.26 -27.54 -0.95
CA ILE A 346 -26.24 -26.63 -1.55
C ILE A 346 -27.64 -27.29 -1.63
N ILE A 347 -27.70 -28.58 -2.00
CA ILE A 347 -28.95 -29.33 -2.08
C ILE A 347 -29.57 -29.54 -0.68
N THR A 348 -28.76 -29.84 0.35
CA THR A 348 -29.26 -30.15 1.69
C THR A 348 -29.47 -28.92 2.58
N ASP A 349 -28.61 -27.91 2.46
CA ASP A 349 -28.52 -26.83 3.46
C ASP A 349 -29.05 -25.49 2.92
N PHE A 350 -29.12 -25.31 1.58
CA PHE A 350 -29.53 -24.04 0.96
C PHE A 350 -30.89 -24.14 0.25
N ALA A 351 -31.16 -25.24 -0.46
CA ALA A 351 -32.43 -25.42 -1.15
C ALA A 351 -33.67 -25.48 -0.22
N PRO A 352 -33.64 -26.15 0.95
CA PRO A 352 -34.82 -26.24 1.83
C PRO A 352 -35.10 -24.95 2.61
N ASN A 353 -34.07 -24.14 2.85
CA ASN A 353 -34.16 -22.85 3.55
C ASN A 353 -34.50 -21.68 2.62
N GLY A 354 -34.76 -21.94 1.33
CA GLY A 354 -35.10 -20.92 0.33
C GLY A 354 -33.93 -20.02 -0.08
N TYR A 355 -32.70 -20.27 0.38
CA TYR A 355 -31.55 -19.43 0.08
C TYR A 355 -31.23 -19.41 -1.43
N LEU A 356 -31.57 -20.46 -2.18
CA LEU A 356 -31.42 -20.49 -3.65
C LEU A 356 -32.34 -19.50 -4.38
N ALA A 357 -33.41 -18.99 -3.76
CA ALA A 357 -34.23 -17.91 -4.31
C ALA A 357 -33.59 -16.52 -4.16
N TYR A 358 -32.58 -16.38 -3.29
CA TYR A 358 -31.98 -15.09 -2.92
C TYR A 358 -30.46 -14.98 -3.20
N GLY A 359 -29.67 -16.01 -2.91
CA GLY A 359 -28.20 -15.96 -2.82
C GLY A 359 -27.44 -16.35 -4.09
N GLN A 360 -27.96 -16.01 -5.27
CA GLN A 360 -27.51 -16.56 -6.55
C GLN A 360 -26.11 -16.13 -6.98
N ASP A 361 -25.60 -14.97 -6.54
CA ASP A 361 -24.32 -14.46 -7.04
C ASP A 361 -23.13 -14.67 -6.07
N LEU A 362 -23.35 -15.17 -4.85
CA LEU A 362 -22.30 -15.66 -3.93
C LEU A 362 -21.98 -17.15 -4.05
N ILE A 363 -22.99 -17.95 -4.38
CA ILE A 363 -22.86 -19.39 -4.56
C ILE A 363 -22.13 -19.81 -5.88
N PRO A 364 -21.98 -18.98 -6.96
CA PRO A 364 -21.66 -19.53 -8.26
C PRO A 364 -20.20 -19.92 -8.39
N PHE A 365 -19.26 -19.18 -7.78
CA PHE A 365 -17.86 -19.55 -7.94
C PHE A 365 -17.56 -20.93 -7.32
N PRO A 366 -17.86 -21.21 -6.03
CA PRO A 366 -17.62 -22.54 -5.45
C PRO A 366 -18.31 -23.68 -6.20
N VAL A 367 -19.54 -23.45 -6.65
CA VAL A 367 -20.43 -24.47 -7.21
C VAL A 367 -20.17 -24.71 -8.70
N ALA A 368 -19.99 -23.67 -9.51
CA ALA A 368 -19.65 -23.80 -10.92
C ALA A 368 -18.21 -24.27 -11.10
N TYR A 369 -17.25 -23.85 -10.25
CA TYR A 369 -15.89 -24.38 -10.30
C TYR A 369 -15.84 -25.87 -9.95
N ALA A 370 -16.51 -26.29 -8.86
CA ALA A 370 -16.63 -27.71 -8.51
C ALA A 370 -17.36 -28.52 -9.59
N GLY A 371 -18.48 -28.00 -10.12
CA GLY A 371 -19.28 -28.63 -11.16
C GLY A 371 -18.54 -28.80 -12.48
N ALA A 372 -17.94 -27.73 -13.02
CA ALA A 372 -17.17 -27.78 -14.26
C ALA A 372 -15.89 -28.62 -14.12
N TRP A 373 -15.22 -28.59 -12.95
CA TRP A 373 -14.06 -29.44 -12.70
C TRP A 373 -14.44 -30.93 -12.65
N LEU A 374 -15.52 -31.29 -11.93
CA LEU A 374 -16.06 -32.65 -11.88
C LEU A 374 -16.49 -33.14 -13.27
N PHE A 375 -17.20 -32.31 -14.03
CA PHE A 375 -17.58 -32.60 -15.41
C PHE A 375 -16.34 -32.93 -16.27
N ARG A 376 -15.27 -32.13 -16.16
CA ARG A 376 -14.00 -32.39 -16.85
C ARG A 376 -13.31 -33.69 -16.41
N GLN A 377 -13.58 -34.22 -15.22
CA GLN A 377 -13.01 -35.51 -14.78
C GLN A 377 -13.79 -36.72 -15.30
N LEU A 378 -15.05 -36.59 -15.73
CA LEU A 378 -15.93 -37.71 -16.07
C LEU A 378 -15.29 -38.79 -16.99
N PRO A 379 -14.52 -38.46 -18.04
CA PRO A 379 -13.90 -39.48 -18.90
C PRO A 379 -12.78 -40.31 -18.25
N ALA A 380 -12.31 -39.92 -17.06
CA ALA A 380 -11.22 -40.55 -16.32
C ALA A 380 -11.66 -41.23 -15.01
N LEU A 381 -12.97 -41.25 -14.73
CA LEU A 381 -13.56 -41.87 -13.53
C LEU A 381 -14.27 -43.19 -13.88
N ASP A 382 -14.51 -44.03 -12.87
CA ASP A 382 -15.31 -45.24 -13.03
C ASP A 382 -16.81 -44.92 -13.19
N GLU A 383 -17.52 -45.76 -13.94
CA GLU A 383 -18.92 -45.52 -14.32
C GLU A 383 -19.87 -45.23 -13.13
N PRO A 384 -19.83 -45.96 -11.99
CA PRO A 384 -20.66 -45.65 -10.82
C PRO A 384 -20.41 -44.26 -10.22
N LEU A 385 -19.16 -43.80 -10.24
CA LEU A 385 -18.79 -42.48 -9.73
C LEU A 385 -19.20 -41.37 -10.71
N GLY A 386 -19.06 -41.62 -12.02
CA GLY A 386 -19.59 -40.75 -13.08
C GLY A 386 -21.11 -40.56 -12.99
N ASP A 387 -21.88 -41.64 -12.82
CA ASP A 387 -23.34 -41.56 -12.65
C ASP A 387 -23.72 -40.85 -11.35
N THR A 388 -22.94 -41.02 -10.28
CA THR A 388 -23.12 -40.29 -9.01
C THR A 388 -22.94 -38.78 -9.17
N ILE A 389 -22.01 -38.34 -10.03
CA ILE A 389 -21.81 -36.91 -10.37
C ILE A 389 -23.00 -36.38 -11.19
N ILE A 390 -23.42 -37.10 -12.22
CA ILE A 390 -24.53 -36.71 -13.11
C ILE A 390 -25.85 -36.62 -12.32
N GLU A 391 -26.12 -37.55 -11.41
CA GLU A 391 -27.31 -37.48 -10.55
C GLU A 391 -27.24 -36.34 -9.53
N THR A 392 -26.03 -35.97 -9.07
CA THR A 392 -25.85 -34.79 -8.20
C THR A 392 -26.14 -33.49 -8.97
N PHE A 393 -25.71 -33.37 -10.23
CA PHE A 393 -26.08 -32.24 -11.11
C PHE A 393 -27.59 -32.17 -11.36
N ARG A 394 -28.22 -33.30 -11.68
CA ARG A 394 -29.68 -33.41 -11.88
C ARG A 394 -30.47 -33.02 -10.62
N SER A 395 -30.02 -33.48 -9.46
CA SER A 395 -30.62 -33.14 -8.17
C SER A 395 -30.53 -31.63 -7.87
N LEU A 396 -29.38 -31.01 -8.14
CA LEU A 396 -29.17 -29.57 -7.95
C LEU A 396 -30.01 -28.73 -8.92
N SER A 397 -30.07 -29.11 -10.20
CA SER A 397 -30.94 -28.48 -11.19
C SER A 397 -32.41 -28.51 -10.75
N ASN A 398 -32.91 -29.66 -10.29
CA ASN A 398 -34.28 -29.78 -9.78
C ASN A 398 -34.51 -28.95 -8.51
N ALA A 399 -33.53 -28.89 -7.59
CA ALA A 399 -33.61 -28.07 -6.38
C ALA A 399 -33.68 -26.56 -6.66
N CYS A 400 -33.10 -26.10 -7.77
CA CYS A 400 -33.28 -24.74 -8.29
C CYS A 400 -34.68 -24.54 -8.92
N LYS A 401 -35.17 -25.51 -9.72
CA LYS A 401 -36.51 -25.44 -10.37
C LYS A 401 -37.66 -25.32 -9.37
N THR A 402 -37.50 -25.78 -8.12
CA THR A 402 -38.55 -25.76 -7.08
C THR A 402 -38.56 -24.52 -6.17
N GLN A 403 -37.71 -23.53 -6.43
CA GLN A 403 -37.62 -22.32 -5.60
C GLN A 403 -38.76 -21.32 -5.88
N PRO A 404 -39.20 -20.51 -4.90
CA PRO A 404 -40.13 -19.40 -5.15
C PRO A 404 -39.50 -18.34 -6.07
N GLN A 405 -40.28 -17.83 -7.02
CA GLN A 405 -39.87 -16.74 -7.91
C GLN A 405 -40.03 -15.39 -7.19
N ILE A 406 -38.91 -14.74 -6.83
CA ILE A 406 -38.94 -13.54 -5.97
C ILE A 406 -38.55 -12.25 -6.73
N THR A 407 -37.60 -12.28 -7.68
CA THR A 407 -37.48 -11.30 -8.78
C THR A 407 -36.43 -11.72 -9.82
N GLY A 408 -36.68 -11.41 -11.10
CA GLY A 408 -35.72 -11.62 -12.20
C GLY A 408 -35.57 -13.07 -12.68
N ASP A 409 -35.01 -13.25 -13.89
CA ASP A 409 -34.78 -14.58 -14.51
C ASP A 409 -33.58 -15.35 -13.93
N THR A 410 -32.83 -14.75 -12.99
CA THR A 410 -31.49 -15.20 -12.58
C THR A 410 -31.46 -16.63 -12.01
N TYR A 411 -32.54 -17.07 -11.35
CA TYR A 411 -32.68 -18.44 -10.83
C TYR A 411 -32.61 -19.52 -11.93
N LEU A 412 -32.88 -19.14 -13.18
CA LEU A 412 -32.77 -20.03 -14.34
C LEU A 412 -31.31 -20.29 -14.76
N TYR A 413 -30.32 -19.46 -14.40
CA TYR A 413 -28.93 -19.69 -14.83
C TYR A 413 -28.33 -20.96 -14.23
N TYR A 414 -28.51 -21.22 -12.93
CA TYR A 414 -28.06 -22.47 -12.31
C TYR A 414 -28.76 -23.69 -12.89
N ASN A 415 -30.07 -23.57 -13.09
CA ASN A 415 -30.87 -24.62 -13.71
C ASN A 415 -30.35 -24.93 -15.13
N ARG A 416 -30.16 -23.92 -15.98
CA ARG A 416 -29.60 -24.06 -17.33
C ARG A 416 -28.19 -24.64 -17.30
N PHE A 417 -27.32 -24.15 -16.41
CA PHE A 417 -25.94 -24.64 -16.27
C PHE A 417 -25.89 -26.13 -15.91
N PHE A 418 -26.62 -26.56 -14.88
CA PHE A 418 -26.61 -27.97 -14.47
C PHE A 418 -27.42 -28.89 -15.40
N ASP A 419 -28.48 -28.42 -16.05
CA ASP A 419 -29.12 -29.18 -17.15
C ASP A 419 -28.14 -29.37 -18.32
N HIS A 420 -27.42 -28.31 -18.72
CA HIS A 420 -26.43 -28.37 -19.81
C HIS A 420 -25.24 -29.30 -19.49
N LEU A 421 -24.75 -29.32 -18.24
CA LEU A 421 -23.75 -30.30 -17.80
C LEU A 421 -24.28 -31.75 -17.85
N VAL A 422 -25.56 -31.97 -17.53
CA VAL A 422 -26.21 -33.30 -17.63
C VAL A 422 -26.40 -33.73 -19.09
N GLU A 423 -26.79 -32.81 -19.96
CA GLU A 423 -26.94 -33.05 -21.42
C GLU A 423 -25.59 -33.41 -22.06
N HIS A 424 -24.55 -32.61 -21.84
CA HIS A 424 -23.22 -32.89 -22.41
C HIS A 424 -22.54 -34.13 -21.80
N ALA A 425 -22.84 -34.48 -20.54
CA ALA A 425 -22.33 -35.73 -19.94
C ALA A 425 -22.95 -36.97 -20.61
N ALA A 426 -24.21 -36.90 -21.03
CA ALA A 426 -24.85 -37.97 -21.80
C ALA A 426 -24.22 -38.12 -23.21
N LEU A 427 -23.85 -37.01 -23.85
CA LEU A 427 -23.14 -37.03 -25.14
C LEU A 427 -21.73 -37.65 -25.02
N GLN A 428 -20.94 -37.27 -24.00
CA GLN A 428 -19.60 -37.85 -23.78
C GLN A 428 -19.62 -39.37 -23.55
N LYS A 429 -20.62 -39.91 -22.84
CA LYS A 429 -20.79 -41.38 -22.73
C LYS A 429 -21.04 -42.04 -24.10
N HIS A 430 -21.69 -41.35 -25.05
CA HIS A 430 -22.03 -41.91 -26.36
C HIS A 430 -20.81 -42.04 -27.30
N ASP A 431 -19.94 -41.03 -27.36
CA ASP A 431 -18.73 -41.07 -28.22
C ASP A 431 -17.70 -42.10 -27.75
N LEU A 432 -17.55 -42.29 -26.44
CA LEU A 432 -16.71 -43.34 -25.85
C LEU A 432 -17.15 -44.74 -26.32
N ILE A 433 -18.46 -45.02 -26.35
CA ILE A 433 -19.01 -46.28 -26.85
C ILE A 433 -18.76 -46.42 -28.37
N GLY A 434 -18.92 -45.34 -29.14
CA GLY A 434 -18.61 -45.32 -30.57
C GLY A 434 -17.15 -45.69 -30.87
N SER A 435 -16.20 -45.20 -30.07
CA SER A 435 -14.77 -45.49 -30.25
C SER A 435 -14.42 -46.97 -30.10
N GLN A 436 -15.01 -47.67 -29.12
CA GLN A 436 -14.65 -49.06 -28.80
C GLN A 436 -15.14 -50.10 -29.81
N ILE A 437 -16.18 -49.78 -30.60
CA ILE A 437 -16.73 -50.67 -31.63
C ILE A 437 -15.70 -50.90 -32.78
N SER A 438 -14.70 -50.04 -32.92
CA SER A 438 -13.69 -50.11 -33.99
C SER A 438 -12.58 -51.16 -33.81
N ASN A 439 -12.29 -51.61 -32.58
CA ASN A 439 -11.10 -52.43 -32.26
C ASN A 439 -11.44 -53.82 -31.69
N THR A 440 -11.98 -54.69 -32.54
CA THR A 440 -12.20 -56.10 -32.20
C THR A 440 -10.92 -56.94 -32.37
N THR A 441 -10.13 -57.15 -31.30
CA THR A 441 -9.43 -58.41 -30.94
C THR A 441 -8.42 -58.26 -29.78
N ALA A 442 -8.89 -58.23 -28.53
CA ALA A 442 -8.05 -58.52 -27.36
C ALA A 442 -8.87 -59.18 -26.24
N LYS A 443 -8.25 -60.09 -25.48
CA LYS A 443 -8.85 -60.68 -24.25
C LYS A 443 -8.54 -59.81 -23.03
N PRO A 444 -9.39 -59.81 -21.99
CA PRO A 444 -9.15 -59.01 -20.79
C PRO A 444 -7.89 -59.49 -20.07
N SER A 445 -7.00 -58.54 -19.75
CA SER A 445 -5.81 -58.76 -18.94
C SER A 445 -5.54 -57.54 -18.06
N ASN A 446 -5.09 -57.78 -16.83
CA ASN A 446 -4.87 -56.74 -15.83
C ASN A 446 -3.93 -55.65 -16.35
N ARG A 447 -4.38 -54.39 -16.35
CA ARG A 447 -3.53 -53.21 -16.58
C ARG A 447 -3.50 -52.28 -15.37
N ILE A 448 -2.98 -52.81 -14.27
CA ILE A 448 -2.20 -52.01 -13.32
C ILE A 448 -0.75 -52.45 -13.55
N GLY A 449 -0.07 -51.75 -14.45
CA GLY A 449 1.24 -52.13 -14.95
C GLY A 449 1.91 -50.94 -15.65
N THR A 450 3.18 -50.75 -15.33
CA THR A 450 4.07 -49.71 -15.84
C THR A 450 4.21 -49.74 -17.36
N ASP A 451 3.84 -48.65 -18.04
CA ASP A 451 4.21 -48.34 -19.43
C ASP A 451 4.38 -46.81 -19.56
N GLU A 452 5.44 -46.33 -20.20
CA GLU A 452 5.87 -44.92 -20.15
C GLU A 452 5.16 -43.99 -21.16
N ASN A 453 4.05 -44.43 -21.76
CA ASN A 453 3.38 -43.69 -22.82
C ASN A 453 2.33 -42.68 -22.32
N SER A 454 2.76 -41.42 -22.28
CA SER A 454 1.96 -40.20 -22.48
C SER A 454 0.75 -39.94 -21.57
N ILE A 455 0.98 -39.26 -20.44
CA ILE A 455 -0.06 -38.45 -19.76
C ILE A 455 -0.56 -37.29 -20.65
N SER A 456 0.15 -36.93 -21.73
CA SER A 456 -0.28 -35.91 -22.69
C SER A 456 -1.57 -36.24 -23.45
N SER A 457 -2.11 -37.46 -23.36
CA SER A 457 -3.45 -37.80 -23.88
C SER A 457 -4.61 -37.44 -22.93
N LEU A 458 -4.32 -36.89 -21.74
CA LEU A 458 -5.32 -36.36 -20.81
C LEU A 458 -5.66 -34.87 -21.06
N LEU A 459 -5.15 -34.29 -22.14
CA LEU A 459 -5.52 -32.97 -22.65
C LEU A 459 -6.19 -33.12 -24.03
N PRO A 460 -7.51 -32.92 -24.13
CA PRO A 460 -8.20 -32.82 -25.41
C PRO A 460 -7.72 -31.60 -26.22
N SER A 461 -7.75 -31.71 -27.55
CA SER A 461 -7.56 -30.56 -28.45
C SER A 461 -8.71 -29.56 -28.33
N CYS A 462 -8.40 -28.27 -28.48
CA CYS A 462 -9.31 -27.16 -28.15
C CYS A 462 -10.60 -27.10 -28.98
N ASP A 463 -10.59 -27.62 -30.20
CA ASP A 463 -11.60 -27.35 -31.24
C ASP A 463 -13.02 -27.88 -30.95
N GLY A 464 -13.21 -28.63 -29.86
CA GLY A 464 -14.52 -29.15 -29.42
C GLY A 464 -15.06 -28.53 -28.13
N MET A 465 -14.44 -27.46 -27.61
CA MET A 465 -14.73 -26.91 -26.28
C MET A 465 -15.53 -25.59 -26.28
N ASP A 466 -15.51 -24.80 -27.35
CA ASP A 466 -15.94 -23.40 -27.32
C ASP A 466 -17.41 -23.21 -26.90
N ASP A 467 -18.37 -23.96 -27.45
CA ASP A 467 -19.80 -23.70 -27.21
C ASP A 467 -20.24 -23.89 -25.75
N THR A 468 -19.82 -24.97 -25.10
CA THR A 468 -20.15 -25.26 -23.68
C THR A 468 -19.49 -24.25 -22.74
N TRP A 469 -18.26 -23.84 -23.04
CA TRP A 469 -17.60 -22.78 -22.26
C TRP A 469 -18.22 -21.40 -22.52
N HIS A 470 -18.63 -21.10 -23.76
CA HIS A 470 -19.32 -19.86 -24.09
C HIS A 470 -20.68 -19.76 -23.39
N LEU A 471 -21.45 -20.84 -23.25
CA LEU A 471 -22.69 -20.84 -22.46
C LEU A 471 -22.46 -20.60 -20.96
N ALA A 472 -21.43 -21.23 -20.37
CA ALA A 472 -21.04 -20.95 -18.98
C ALA A 472 -20.55 -19.50 -18.79
N ILE A 473 -19.78 -18.98 -19.74
CA ILE A 473 -19.29 -17.61 -19.77
C ILE A 473 -20.42 -16.60 -20.01
N ASP A 474 -21.44 -16.92 -20.81
CA ASP A 474 -22.58 -16.01 -21.09
C ASP A 474 -23.53 -15.89 -19.90
N GLY A 475 -23.66 -16.94 -19.08
CA GLY A 475 -24.24 -16.82 -17.74
C GLY A 475 -23.43 -15.88 -16.86
N LEU A 476 -22.10 -16.07 -16.78
CA LEU A 476 -21.20 -15.24 -15.99
C LEU A 476 -21.06 -13.79 -16.50
N LYS A 477 -21.27 -13.51 -17.79
CA LYS A 477 -21.26 -12.15 -18.37
C LYS A 477 -22.36 -11.24 -17.81
N HIS A 478 -23.42 -11.80 -17.25
CA HIS A 478 -24.52 -11.04 -16.65
C HIS A 478 -24.27 -10.71 -15.16
N CYS A 479 -23.38 -11.43 -14.49
CA CYS A 479 -22.82 -11.01 -13.21
C CYS A 479 -21.74 -9.95 -13.49
N SER A 480 -21.99 -8.68 -13.14
CA SER A 480 -21.15 -7.54 -13.54
C SER A 480 -19.82 -7.40 -12.80
N ASP A 481 -19.31 -8.49 -12.21
CA ASP A 481 -18.11 -8.50 -11.39
C ASP A 481 -16.82 -8.69 -12.22
N ILE A 482 -16.26 -7.55 -12.64
CA ILE A 482 -15.06 -7.45 -13.46
C ILE A 482 -13.86 -8.21 -12.86
N HIS A 483 -13.78 -8.37 -11.54
CA HIS A 483 -12.66 -9.02 -10.86
C HIS A 483 -12.70 -10.54 -11.00
N VAL A 484 -13.89 -11.14 -10.87
CA VAL A 484 -14.09 -12.59 -11.10
C VAL A 484 -13.87 -12.92 -12.57
N PHE A 485 -14.40 -12.10 -13.48
CA PHE A 485 -14.26 -12.30 -14.92
C PHE A 485 -12.79 -12.22 -15.38
N TYR A 486 -12.01 -11.26 -14.87
CA TYR A 486 -10.57 -11.19 -15.16
C TYR A 486 -9.78 -12.37 -14.58
N ALA A 487 -10.08 -12.80 -13.35
CA ALA A 487 -9.42 -13.95 -12.75
C ALA A 487 -9.66 -15.24 -13.56
N PHE A 488 -10.91 -15.52 -13.94
CA PHE A 488 -11.26 -16.69 -14.76
C PHE A 488 -10.62 -16.64 -16.15
N ARG A 489 -10.60 -15.47 -16.78
CA ARG A 489 -9.99 -15.27 -18.11
C ARG A 489 -8.47 -15.45 -18.08
N LEU A 490 -7.79 -14.95 -17.04
CA LEU A 490 -6.34 -15.10 -16.85
C LEU A 490 -5.90 -16.54 -16.50
N LEU A 491 -6.81 -17.39 -16.03
CA LEU A 491 -6.51 -18.80 -15.72
C LEU A 491 -6.54 -19.73 -16.94
N PHE A 492 -7.23 -19.34 -18.03
CA PHE A 492 -7.52 -20.25 -19.16
C PHE A 492 -7.43 -19.63 -20.56
N TYR A 493 -7.14 -18.33 -20.71
CA TYR A 493 -7.12 -17.64 -22.00
C TYR A 493 -5.75 -17.00 -22.29
N ASP A 494 -4.86 -17.73 -22.96
CA ASP A 494 -3.64 -17.16 -23.54
C ASP A 494 -4.00 -16.21 -24.69
N ASP A 495 -3.37 -15.03 -24.73
CA ASP A 495 -3.79 -13.90 -25.58
C ASP A 495 -3.34 -14.06 -27.04
N VAL A 496 -3.97 -14.96 -27.80
CA VAL A 496 -3.84 -15.02 -29.27
C VAL A 496 -4.68 -13.93 -29.92
N LYS A 497 -4.26 -12.68 -29.75
CA LYS A 497 -4.71 -11.58 -30.60
C LYS A 497 -4.26 -11.81 -32.03
N LYS A 498 -5.21 -12.22 -32.87
CA LYS A 498 -5.13 -12.03 -34.31
C LYS A 498 -5.24 -10.53 -34.59
N ASP A 499 -4.10 -9.86 -34.71
CA ASP A 499 -4.07 -8.54 -35.35
C ASP A 499 -4.57 -8.70 -36.79
N SER A 500 -5.74 -8.12 -37.06
CA SER A 500 -6.42 -8.21 -38.36
C SER A 500 -5.86 -7.18 -39.36
N ALA A 501 -4.54 -7.19 -39.51
CA ALA A 501 -3.83 -6.48 -40.58
C ALA A 501 -3.71 -7.41 -41.80
N VAL A 502 -4.53 -7.18 -42.82
CA VAL A 502 -4.49 -7.94 -44.07
C VAL A 502 -3.36 -7.42 -44.94
N ASP A 503 -2.28 -8.18 -45.06
CA ASP A 503 -1.48 -8.18 -46.30
C ASP A 503 -0.71 -9.50 -46.50
N ALA A 504 -0.39 -9.82 -47.75
CA ALA A 504 -0.04 -11.19 -48.14
C ALA A 504 1.47 -11.53 -48.01
N CYS A 505 1.75 -12.77 -47.57
CA CYS A 505 3.06 -13.41 -47.78
C CYS A 505 2.86 -14.76 -48.50
N PRO A 506 3.44 -14.96 -49.70
CA PRO A 506 3.25 -16.18 -50.47
C PRO A 506 4.04 -17.37 -49.91
N THR A 507 3.50 -18.57 -50.11
CA THR A 507 4.08 -19.86 -49.72
C THR A 507 5.49 -20.10 -50.27
N MET A 508 6.41 -20.55 -49.43
CA MET A 508 7.44 -21.53 -49.81
C MET A 508 7.68 -22.53 -48.68
N ALA A 509 7.65 -23.82 -49.02
CA ALA A 509 8.04 -24.90 -48.12
C ALA A 509 9.43 -25.43 -48.53
N GLY A 510 10.23 -25.92 -47.58
CA GLY A 510 11.39 -26.75 -47.92
C GLY A 510 12.52 -26.86 -46.90
N ALA A 511 13.00 -28.09 -46.74
CA ALA A 511 14.35 -28.48 -46.34
C ALA A 511 14.94 -27.91 -45.03
N ALA A 512 14.84 -28.69 -43.96
CA ALA A 512 15.77 -28.58 -42.83
C ALA A 512 17.23 -28.81 -43.29
N LYS A 513 18.15 -27.94 -42.86
CA LYS A 513 19.60 -28.19 -42.87
C LYS A 513 20.24 -27.71 -41.57
N THR A 514 21.21 -28.48 -41.10
CA THR A 514 21.95 -28.25 -39.86
C THR A 514 22.89 -27.05 -39.99
N ALA A 515 22.81 -26.12 -39.04
CA ALA A 515 23.81 -25.09 -38.78
C ALA A 515 24.50 -25.33 -37.43
N LYS A 516 25.72 -24.83 -37.28
CA LYS A 516 26.48 -24.89 -36.00
C LYS A 516 25.93 -23.86 -35.01
N PRO A 517 26.16 -24.01 -33.69
CA PRO A 517 25.82 -22.97 -32.73
C PRO A 517 26.60 -21.69 -33.05
N GLU A 518 25.88 -20.60 -33.31
CA GLU A 518 26.45 -19.26 -33.32
C GLU A 518 26.73 -18.81 -31.89
N GLU A 519 27.90 -18.21 -31.69
CA GLU A 519 28.33 -17.67 -30.41
C GLU A 519 27.52 -16.39 -30.14
N LYS A 520 26.65 -16.42 -29.12
CA LYS A 520 25.79 -15.28 -28.79
C LYS A 520 26.64 -14.04 -28.50
N ALA A 521 26.47 -13.00 -29.32
CA ALA A 521 26.93 -11.66 -28.96
C ALA A 521 26.30 -11.26 -27.61
N PRO A 522 27.07 -10.64 -26.69
CA PRO A 522 26.56 -10.30 -25.36
C PRO A 522 25.49 -9.22 -25.45
N GLU A 523 24.38 -9.41 -24.74
CA GLU A 523 23.39 -8.35 -24.50
C GLU A 523 24.08 -7.18 -23.81
N ARG A 524 24.00 -5.98 -24.41
CA ARG A 524 24.54 -4.75 -23.83
C ARG A 524 23.67 -4.27 -22.67
N LYS A 525 23.75 -4.96 -21.52
CA LYS A 525 23.24 -4.43 -20.24
C LYS A 525 23.94 -3.09 -19.99
N GLY A 526 23.16 -2.01 -19.91
CA GLY A 526 23.69 -0.67 -19.62
C GLY A 526 24.43 -0.62 -18.26
N PRO A 527 25.32 0.35 -18.04
CA PRO A 527 26.15 0.38 -16.83
C PRO A 527 25.33 0.37 -15.52
N ALA A 528 25.87 -0.29 -14.51
CA ALA A 528 25.26 -0.47 -13.19
C ALA A 528 25.54 0.73 -12.28
N VAL A 529 24.66 1.74 -12.30
CA VAL A 529 24.78 2.89 -11.40
C VAL A 529 23.79 2.85 -10.25
N ILE A 530 24.22 3.33 -9.08
CA ILE A 530 23.41 3.33 -7.85
C ILE A 530 23.35 4.72 -7.19
N GLY A 531 22.27 5.00 -6.48
CA GLY A 531 22.16 6.11 -5.55
C GLY A 531 22.34 5.63 -4.11
N ILE A 532 23.14 6.32 -3.30
CA ILE A 532 23.35 6.00 -1.88
C ILE A 532 22.99 7.22 -1.04
N ASN A 533 22.09 7.03 -0.09
CA ASN A 533 21.93 7.91 1.06
C ASN A 533 22.76 7.35 2.22
N PHE A 534 23.76 8.09 2.70
CA PHE A 534 24.54 7.74 3.89
C PHE A 534 24.20 8.71 5.04
N GLY A 535 23.08 8.46 5.72
CA GLY A 535 22.62 9.23 6.87
C GLY A 535 23.22 8.76 8.20
N ASN A 536 23.01 9.54 9.27
CA ASN A 536 23.70 9.32 10.55
C ASN A 536 23.18 8.15 11.40
N ALA A 537 21.89 7.80 11.24
CA ALA A 537 21.27 6.66 11.92
C ALA A 537 20.89 5.52 10.96
N TYR A 538 20.63 5.85 9.69
CA TYR A 538 20.22 4.91 8.65
C TYR A 538 20.76 5.35 7.28
N ALA A 539 21.02 4.36 6.43
CA ALA A 539 21.41 4.49 5.04
C ALA A 539 20.46 3.69 4.13
N SER A 540 20.31 4.13 2.89
CA SER A 540 19.48 3.46 1.88
C SER A 540 20.16 3.51 0.51
N ILE A 541 19.94 2.47 -0.29
CA ILE A 541 20.53 2.30 -1.63
C ILE A 541 19.38 2.21 -2.62
N ALA A 542 19.49 2.88 -3.77
CA ALA A 542 18.52 2.82 -4.84
C ALA A 542 19.16 2.58 -6.20
N ILE A 543 18.38 2.01 -7.11
CA ILE A 543 18.73 1.76 -8.51
C ILE A 543 17.63 2.31 -9.41
N ILE A 544 17.95 2.54 -10.68
CA ILE A 544 16.92 2.64 -11.72
C ILE A 544 16.47 1.21 -12.09
N ASN A 545 15.18 0.93 -11.94
CA ASN A 545 14.58 -0.36 -12.26
C ASN A 545 14.43 -0.56 -13.78
N ASN A 546 13.99 -1.75 -14.19
CA ASN A 546 13.79 -2.08 -15.62
C ASN A 546 12.66 -1.25 -16.30
N GLU A 547 11.87 -0.51 -15.53
CA GLU A 547 10.77 0.35 -15.99
C GLU A 547 11.23 1.83 -16.10
N GLY A 548 12.48 2.12 -15.78
CA GLY A 548 13.07 3.47 -15.82
C GLY A 548 12.83 4.31 -14.56
N GLN A 549 12.32 3.72 -13.47
CA GLN A 549 11.98 4.42 -12.23
C GLN A 549 13.00 4.15 -11.11
N PRO A 550 13.29 5.12 -10.23
CA PRO A 550 14.17 4.91 -9.08
C PRO A 550 13.46 4.14 -7.95
N ASP A 551 13.96 2.97 -7.56
CA ASP A 551 13.48 2.21 -6.39
C ASP A 551 14.61 1.80 -5.44
N CYS A 552 14.31 1.77 -4.14
CA CYS A 552 15.28 1.36 -3.13
C CYS A 552 15.39 -0.16 -3.05
N ILE A 553 16.62 -0.68 -3.07
CA ILE A 553 16.88 -2.11 -2.90
C ILE A 553 16.83 -2.50 -1.43
N ALA A 554 16.54 -3.77 -1.17
CA ALA A 554 16.67 -4.38 0.15
C ALA A 554 18.07 -4.99 0.31
N ASN A 555 18.55 -5.05 1.56
CA ASN A 555 19.75 -5.80 1.92
C ASN A 555 19.45 -7.31 2.09
N GLU A 556 20.46 -8.05 2.51
CA GLU A 556 20.42 -9.49 2.83
C GLU A 556 19.43 -9.89 3.94
N ASP A 557 19.08 -8.99 4.87
CA ASP A 557 18.03 -9.20 5.88
C ASP A 557 16.60 -8.90 5.34
N GLY A 558 16.50 -8.36 4.11
CA GLY A 558 15.25 -7.88 3.51
C GLY A 558 14.91 -6.41 3.80
N GLU A 559 15.83 -5.66 4.40
CA GLU A 559 15.62 -4.29 4.90
C GLU A 559 16.05 -3.23 3.88
N ARG A 560 15.17 -2.24 3.64
CA ARG A 560 15.48 -1.06 2.78
C ARG A 560 16.17 0.08 3.55
N GLN A 561 16.17 0.01 4.88
CA GLN A 561 16.85 0.96 5.78
C GLN A 561 17.96 0.22 6.55
N ASN A 562 19.20 0.45 6.15
CA ASN A 562 20.39 -0.14 6.79
C ASN A 562 20.84 0.76 7.95
N ALA A 563 20.76 0.28 9.19
CA ALA A 563 21.17 1.05 10.37
C ALA A 563 22.66 1.39 10.31
N ALA A 564 23.02 2.66 10.53
CA ALA A 564 24.40 3.13 10.57
C ALA A 564 25.09 2.68 11.87
N ALA A 565 25.38 1.37 11.95
CA ALA A 565 25.86 0.67 13.13
C ALA A 565 26.86 -0.43 12.77
N VAL A 566 27.87 -0.61 13.63
CA VAL A 566 28.90 -1.66 13.55
C VAL A 566 29.14 -2.21 14.95
N SER A 567 29.18 -3.54 15.15
CA SER A 567 29.43 -4.16 16.46
C SER A 567 30.39 -5.33 16.36
N TYR A 568 31.34 -5.40 17.29
CA TYR A 568 32.25 -6.53 17.44
C TYR A 568 31.86 -7.35 18.66
N PHE A 569 31.44 -8.60 18.48
CA PHE A 569 31.05 -9.48 19.59
C PHE A 569 31.64 -10.89 19.41
N GLY A 570 32.60 -11.23 20.28
CA GLY A 570 33.33 -12.48 20.16
C GLY A 570 34.26 -12.47 18.95
N LEU A 571 34.12 -13.47 18.08
CA LEU A 571 34.83 -13.60 16.80
C LEU A 571 34.09 -12.92 15.63
N GLU A 572 32.86 -12.44 15.85
CA GLU A 572 31.95 -11.99 14.80
C GLU A 572 31.87 -10.46 14.73
N GLU A 573 31.83 -9.95 13.51
CA GLU A 573 31.63 -8.55 13.16
C GLU A 573 30.22 -8.41 12.57
N TYR A 574 29.38 -7.59 13.21
CA TYR A 574 28.02 -7.31 12.78
C TYR A 574 27.97 -5.89 12.21
N ILE A 575 27.28 -5.73 11.08
CA ILE A 575 27.07 -4.44 10.42
C ILE A 575 25.55 -4.25 10.26
N GLY A 576 25.08 -3.01 10.08
CA GLY A 576 23.69 -2.76 9.71
C GLY A 576 22.70 -3.10 10.82
N ASN A 577 21.56 -3.67 10.44
CA ASN A 577 20.45 -3.93 11.37
C ASN A 577 20.84 -5.00 12.41
N GLN A 578 21.74 -5.92 12.08
CA GLN A 578 22.25 -6.96 12.99
C GLN A 578 23.17 -6.39 14.10
N ALA A 579 23.86 -5.27 13.86
CA ALA A 579 24.67 -4.61 14.88
C ALA A 579 23.83 -3.93 15.97
N LYS A 580 22.63 -3.45 15.63
CA LYS A 580 21.83 -2.57 16.49
C LYS A 580 21.32 -3.24 17.79
N PRO A 581 20.84 -4.49 17.81
CA PRO A 581 20.50 -5.20 19.05
C PRO A 581 21.68 -5.37 20.03
N GLN A 582 22.92 -5.28 19.55
CA GLN A 582 24.11 -5.46 20.39
C GLN A 582 24.29 -4.30 21.39
N LEU A 583 23.68 -3.13 21.17
CA LEU A 583 23.67 -2.02 22.13
C LEU A 583 23.21 -2.46 23.56
N VAL A 584 22.29 -3.43 23.65
CA VAL A 584 21.74 -3.94 24.93
C VAL A 584 22.69 -4.87 25.69
N LYS A 585 23.69 -5.46 25.01
CA LYS A 585 24.58 -6.50 25.57
C LYS A 585 26.07 -6.12 25.50
N ASN A 586 26.42 -5.20 24.61
CA ASN A 586 27.76 -4.98 24.08
C ASN A 586 27.97 -3.51 23.64
N SER A 587 27.34 -2.55 24.33
CA SER A 587 27.40 -1.11 24.00
C SER A 587 28.81 -0.60 23.74
N GLN A 588 29.77 -0.99 24.60
CA GLN A 588 31.17 -0.58 24.53
C GLN A 588 31.90 -0.98 23.23
N ASN A 589 31.45 -2.03 22.53
CA ASN A 589 32.02 -2.47 21.25
C ASN A 589 31.05 -2.26 20.07
N THR A 590 29.98 -1.48 20.27
CA THR A 590 28.96 -1.17 19.27
C THR A 590 29.00 0.31 18.93
N ILE A 591 29.40 0.64 17.70
CA ILE A 591 29.60 2.00 17.19
C ILE A 591 28.34 2.43 16.43
N THR A 592 27.86 3.65 16.69
CA THR A 592 26.71 4.29 16.01
C THR A 592 26.97 5.79 15.85
N ASN A 593 26.13 6.51 15.09
CA ASN A 593 26.15 7.98 14.97
C ASN A 593 27.51 8.57 14.52
N PHE A 594 28.29 7.81 13.75
CA PHE A 594 29.65 8.16 13.33
C PHE A 594 29.70 9.11 12.12
N ARG A 595 28.71 9.04 11.21
CA ARG A 595 28.68 9.81 9.96
C ARG A 595 28.85 11.32 10.16
N ASN A 596 28.19 11.91 11.15
CA ASN A 596 28.26 13.35 11.42
C ASN A 596 29.59 13.80 12.04
N GLN A 597 30.51 12.87 12.34
CA GLN A 597 31.88 13.13 12.82
C GLN A 597 32.93 12.96 11.70
N LEU A 598 32.55 12.48 10.51
CA LEU A 598 33.48 12.20 9.42
C LEU A 598 34.10 13.50 8.88
N GLY A 599 35.43 13.56 8.83
CA GLY A 599 36.21 14.72 8.42
C GLY A 599 36.52 15.75 9.52
N LYS A 600 35.87 15.66 10.69
CA LYS A 600 36.11 16.58 11.82
C LYS A 600 37.32 16.16 12.67
N LYS A 601 37.96 17.14 13.32
CA LYS A 601 38.98 16.89 14.36
C LYS A 601 38.30 16.54 15.67
N PHE A 602 38.99 15.83 16.57
CA PHE A 602 38.44 15.48 17.88
C PHE A 602 38.02 16.72 18.70
N SER A 603 38.72 17.84 18.55
CA SER A 603 38.37 19.13 19.18
C SER A 603 37.04 19.74 18.69
N GLU A 604 36.50 19.26 17.58
CA GLU A 604 35.25 19.73 16.96
C GLU A 604 34.07 18.78 17.26
N VAL A 605 34.32 17.68 17.99
CA VAL A 605 33.31 16.66 18.32
C VAL A 605 32.65 16.96 19.67
N THR A 606 31.44 17.49 19.62
CA THR A 606 30.57 17.65 20.80
C THR A 606 30.13 16.28 21.32
N GLN A 607 30.72 15.82 22.43
CA GLN A 607 30.26 14.61 23.14
C GLN A 607 28.90 14.88 23.82
N ALA A 608 27.82 14.47 23.15
CA ALA A 608 26.45 14.64 23.63
C ALA A 608 26.10 13.63 24.74
N GLY A 609 26.47 13.95 25.98
CA GLY A 609 25.97 13.28 27.19
C GLY A 609 26.38 11.81 27.35
N PRO A 610 25.66 11.04 28.19
CA PRO A 610 25.95 9.63 28.42
C PRO A 610 25.51 8.76 27.25
N SER A 611 26.45 8.32 26.41
CA SER A 611 26.15 7.47 25.24
C SER A 611 25.63 6.07 25.62
N THR A 612 24.77 5.52 24.76
CA THR A 612 24.35 4.10 24.75
C THR A 612 25.26 3.22 23.87
N SER A 613 26.23 3.81 23.19
CA SER A 613 27.15 3.18 22.22
C SER A 613 28.62 3.43 22.61
N ALA A 614 29.56 2.89 21.83
CA ALA A 614 30.99 3.01 22.08
C ALA A 614 31.44 4.49 22.18
N PRO A 615 32.21 4.88 23.22
CA PRO A 615 32.64 6.26 23.40
C PRO A 615 33.64 6.69 22.32
N ILE A 616 33.51 7.93 21.87
CA ILE A 616 34.48 8.56 20.96
C ILE A 616 35.73 8.96 21.78
N ILE A 617 36.90 8.56 21.31
CA ILE A 617 38.21 8.87 21.89
C ILE A 617 39.03 9.74 20.92
N ASP A 618 40.01 10.46 21.47
CA ASP A 618 41.07 11.08 20.69
C ASP A 618 42.03 10.00 20.20
N HIS A 619 42.25 9.94 18.88
CA HIS A 619 43.39 9.25 18.31
C HIS A 619 44.19 10.19 17.40
N GLN A 620 45.28 10.74 17.93
CA GLN A 620 46.21 11.62 17.21
C GLN A 620 45.57 12.93 16.70
N GLY A 621 44.51 13.41 17.36
CA GLY A 621 43.72 14.58 16.98
C GLY A 621 42.49 14.26 16.13
N GLU A 622 42.31 13.01 15.68
CA GLU A 622 41.12 12.54 14.97
C GLU A 622 40.15 11.79 15.92
N PRO A 623 38.83 11.83 15.67
CA PRO A 623 37.86 11.04 16.42
C PRO A 623 37.93 9.56 16.03
N ALA A 624 38.04 8.70 17.04
CA ALA A 624 38.10 7.26 16.90
C ALA A 624 37.27 6.54 17.96
N TYR A 625 37.16 5.23 17.82
CA TYR A 625 36.50 4.30 18.74
C TYR A 625 37.48 3.22 19.16
N LYS A 626 37.39 2.77 20.40
CA LYS A 626 38.16 1.63 20.92
C LYS A 626 37.22 0.44 21.12
N VAL A 627 37.47 -0.65 20.39
CA VAL A 627 36.68 -1.89 20.46
C VAL A 627 37.56 -3.08 20.82
N THR A 628 36.98 -4.10 21.43
CA THR A 628 37.62 -5.37 21.77
C THR A 628 37.15 -6.45 20.81
N VAL A 629 38.07 -7.05 20.07
CA VAL A 629 37.80 -8.13 19.10
C VAL A 629 38.50 -9.39 19.59
N LEU A 630 37.86 -10.56 19.54
CA LEU A 630 38.60 -11.80 19.75
C LEU A 630 39.34 -12.15 18.45
N VAL A 631 40.63 -12.44 18.54
CA VAL A 631 41.40 -13.00 17.42
C VAL A 631 41.68 -14.49 17.64
N PRO A 632 41.75 -15.30 16.57
CA PRO A 632 42.23 -16.68 16.65
C PRO A 632 43.60 -16.73 17.35
N ALA A 633 43.81 -17.73 18.19
CA ALA A 633 45.10 -17.89 18.88
C ALA A 633 46.25 -18.03 17.86
N PRO A 634 47.41 -17.39 18.09
CA PRO A 634 48.54 -17.48 17.18
C PRO A 634 49.00 -18.94 17.02
N PRO A 635 49.48 -19.34 15.83
CA PRO A 635 49.93 -20.71 15.60
C PRO A 635 51.07 -21.07 16.55
N PRO A 636 51.14 -22.31 17.04
CA PRO A 636 52.12 -22.71 18.04
C PRO A 636 53.55 -22.50 17.52
N SER A 637 54.33 -21.72 18.25
CA SER A 637 55.72 -21.41 17.90
C SER A 637 56.54 -22.70 17.75
N VAL A 638 57.30 -22.79 16.66
CA VAL A 638 58.05 -24.00 16.27
C VAL A 638 59.37 -24.11 17.08
N ALA A 639 59.23 -24.17 18.41
CA ALA A 639 60.30 -24.52 19.33
C ALA A 639 60.35 -26.05 19.52
N PRO A 640 61.54 -26.69 19.47
CA PRO A 640 61.66 -28.14 19.58
C PRO A 640 61.53 -28.63 21.03
N THR A 641 60.28 -28.78 21.50
CA THR A 641 59.98 -29.27 22.86
C THR A 641 60.22 -30.79 22.99
N PRO A 642 60.93 -31.28 24.03
CA PRO A 642 61.19 -32.71 24.20
C PRO A 642 59.95 -33.57 24.50
N LYS A 643 59.96 -34.79 23.94
CA LYS A 643 59.09 -35.97 24.20
C LYS A 643 57.84 -35.79 25.09
N ALA A 644 56.71 -35.58 24.42
CA ALA A 644 55.42 -36.28 24.62
C ALA A 644 54.98 -36.67 26.05
N THR A 645 54.00 -35.93 26.58
CA THR A 645 53.09 -36.37 27.65
C THR A 645 51.70 -36.60 27.05
N PRO A 646 51.00 -37.73 27.30
CA PRO A 646 49.75 -38.07 26.61
C PRO A 646 48.50 -37.43 27.24
N LEU A 647 48.51 -36.10 27.46
CA LEU A 647 47.28 -35.35 27.72
C LEU A 647 46.82 -34.64 26.42
N PRO A 648 45.52 -34.61 26.12
CA PRO A 648 45.02 -33.82 24.99
C PRO A 648 45.27 -32.34 25.26
N THR A 649 46.08 -31.70 24.40
CA THR A 649 46.34 -30.27 24.49
C THR A 649 45.02 -29.52 24.26
N ARG A 650 44.52 -28.83 25.29
CA ARG A 650 43.29 -28.01 25.18
C ARG A 650 43.46 -27.04 24.00
N PRO A 651 42.48 -26.94 23.08
CA PRO A 651 42.56 -25.99 21.97
C PRO A 651 42.73 -24.58 22.50
N ALA A 652 43.71 -23.85 21.93
CA ALA A 652 44.03 -22.51 22.36
C ALA A 652 42.81 -21.60 22.18
N SER A 653 42.36 -21.00 23.29
CA SER A 653 41.15 -20.17 23.30
C SER A 653 41.45 -18.82 22.63
N PRO A 654 40.49 -18.21 21.90
CA PRO A 654 40.68 -16.92 21.26
C PRO A 654 41.17 -15.84 22.24
N VAL A 655 42.02 -14.94 21.77
CA VAL A 655 42.65 -13.91 22.59
C VAL A 655 41.93 -12.58 22.35
N PRO A 656 41.48 -11.85 23.39
CA PRO A 656 40.99 -10.49 23.22
C PRO A 656 42.11 -9.55 22.77
N GLN A 657 41.88 -8.80 21.70
CA GLN A 657 42.75 -7.76 21.18
C GLN A 657 41.97 -6.44 21.12
N GLU A 658 42.61 -5.37 21.59
CA GLU A 658 42.07 -4.01 21.42
C GLU A 658 42.36 -3.51 19.99
N LYS A 659 41.33 -3.01 19.31
CA LYS A 659 41.38 -2.41 17.98
C LYS A 659 40.90 -0.96 18.11
N ILE A 660 41.68 -0.03 17.58
CA ILE A 660 41.25 1.37 17.41
C ILE A 660 40.73 1.49 15.97
N LEU A 661 39.62 2.21 15.80
CA LEU A 661 38.98 2.50 14.52
C LEU A 661 38.68 3.99 14.45
N THR A 662 39.27 4.71 13.49
CA THR A 662 38.87 6.09 13.20
C THR A 662 37.43 6.14 12.67
N VAL A 663 36.79 7.31 12.71
CA VAL A 663 35.49 7.50 12.03
C VAL A 663 35.58 7.20 10.53
N HIS A 664 36.75 7.40 9.91
CA HIS A 664 37.02 7.03 8.52
C HIS A 664 36.97 5.50 8.34
N ASP A 665 37.68 4.72 9.16
CA ASP A 665 37.69 3.24 9.10
C ASP A 665 36.27 2.64 9.23
N VAL A 666 35.48 3.16 10.17
CA VAL A 666 34.08 2.72 10.38
C VAL A 666 33.20 3.08 9.17
N SER A 667 33.43 4.24 8.55
CA SER A 667 32.72 4.67 7.36
C SER A 667 33.07 3.82 6.13
N VAL A 668 34.35 3.51 5.91
CA VAL A 668 34.81 2.58 4.85
C VAL A 668 34.16 1.22 5.01
N LEU A 669 34.20 0.66 6.23
CA LEU A 669 33.64 -0.65 6.56
C LEU A 669 32.12 -0.71 6.32
N PHE A 670 31.39 0.32 6.71
CA PHE A 670 29.94 0.41 6.48
C PHE A 670 29.58 0.63 5.00
N LEU A 671 30.25 1.55 4.31
CA LEU A 671 30.04 1.81 2.88
C LEU A 671 30.34 0.55 2.03
N LYS A 672 31.32 -0.25 2.43
CA LYS A 672 31.66 -1.52 1.77
C LYS A 672 30.56 -2.58 1.93
N SER A 673 29.87 -2.63 3.08
CA SER A 673 28.67 -3.46 3.26
C SER A 673 27.55 -3.00 2.31
N LEU A 674 27.28 -1.70 2.21
CA LEU A 674 26.28 -1.17 1.26
C LEU A 674 26.61 -1.52 -0.20
N LEU A 675 27.89 -1.44 -0.59
CA LEU A 675 28.34 -1.88 -1.91
C LEU A 675 28.13 -3.39 -2.14
N GLN A 676 28.38 -4.21 -1.12
CA GLN A 676 28.18 -5.66 -1.20
C GLN A 676 26.70 -6.01 -1.43
N SER A 677 25.78 -5.49 -0.61
CA SER A 677 24.33 -5.71 -0.78
C SER A 677 23.84 -5.22 -2.16
N ALA A 678 24.41 -4.14 -2.69
CA ALA A 678 24.11 -3.66 -4.05
C ALA A 678 24.61 -4.59 -5.16
N VAL A 679 25.83 -5.12 -5.03
CA VAL A 679 26.42 -6.08 -5.98
C VAL A 679 25.64 -7.40 -5.98
N ASP A 680 25.26 -7.89 -4.80
CA ASP A 680 24.49 -9.13 -4.65
C ASP A 680 23.07 -9.00 -5.20
N PHE A 681 22.40 -7.85 -4.99
CA PHE A 681 21.09 -7.56 -5.59
C PHE A 681 21.17 -7.45 -7.13
N LEU A 682 22.22 -6.82 -7.66
CA LEU A 682 22.38 -6.61 -9.11
C LEU A 682 22.95 -7.83 -9.85
N GLY A 683 23.57 -8.78 -9.15
CA GLY A 683 24.30 -9.91 -9.72
C GLY A 683 25.50 -9.50 -10.58
N ARG A 684 26.04 -8.29 -10.38
CA ARG A 684 27.18 -7.72 -11.11
C ARG A 684 27.83 -6.56 -10.35
N SER A 685 29.06 -6.22 -10.74
CA SER A 685 29.76 -5.02 -10.26
C SER A 685 28.98 -3.73 -10.53
N VAL A 686 29.10 -2.77 -9.60
CA VAL A 686 28.61 -1.39 -9.75
C VAL A 686 29.66 -0.56 -10.51
N ASP A 687 29.23 0.12 -11.57
CA ASP A 687 30.08 0.97 -12.44
C ASP A 687 30.27 2.39 -11.88
N GLY A 688 29.43 2.82 -10.94
CA GLY A 688 29.58 4.06 -10.18
C GLY A 688 28.38 4.39 -9.29
N ALA A 689 28.57 5.31 -8.34
CA ALA A 689 27.53 5.76 -7.41
C ALA A 689 27.47 7.28 -7.27
N VAL A 690 26.28 7.81 -6.97
CA VAL A 690 26.09 9.17 -6.43
C VAL A 690 25.70 9.06 -4.96
N LEU A 691 26.36 9.86 -4.10
CA LEU A 691 26.15 9.86 -2.65
C LEU A 691 25.50 11.18 -2.21
N SER A 692 24.52 11.13 -1.30
CA SER A 692 23.94 12.34 -0.72
C SER A 692 24.82 12.96 0.38
N VAL A 693 24.92 14.29 0.38
CA VAL A 693 25.64 15.09 1.38
C VAL A 693 24.78 16.24 1.90
N ASN A 694 24.97 16.64 3.15
CA ASN A 694 24.21 17.74 3.72
C ASN A 694 24.75 19.09 3.26
N ASN A 695 23.88 20.05 2.95
CA ASN A 695 24.32 21.37 2.47
C ASN A 695 25.27 22.07 3.45
N SER A 696 25.10 21.86 4.76
CA SER A 696 25.95 22.45 5.82
C SER A 696 27.37 21.86 5.93
N TRP A 697 27.69 20.79 5.18
CA TRP A 697 29.01 20.16 5.23
C TRP A 697 30.05 20.94 4.44
N ASP A 698 31.20 21.18 5.07
CA ASP A 698 32.37 21.77 4.43
C ASP A 698 33.10 20.81 3.48
N ASP A 699 34.05 21.36 2.71
CA ASP A 699 34.87 20.61 1.74
C ASP A 699 35.69 19.49 2.39
N SER A 700 36.07 19.60 3.67
CA SER A 700 36.83 18.56 4.37
C SER A 700 35.95 17.36 4.72
N GLN A 701 34.70 17.58 5.13
CA GLN A 701 33.71 16.51 5.33
C GLN A 701 33.31 15.86 4.00
N ARG A 702 33.07 16.67 2.95
CA ARG A 702 32.75 16.19 1.60
C ARG A 702 33.92 15.36 1.02
N ALA A 703 35.16 15.84 1.16
CA ALA A 703 36.35 15.09 0.74
C ALA A 703 36.60 13.82 1.57
N ALA A 704 36.33 13.84 2.89
CA ALA A 704 36.44 12.65 3.74
C ALA A 704 35.44 11.56 3.33
N LEU A 705 34.18 11.93 3.04
CA LEU A 705 33.19 10.97 2.51
C LEU A 705 33.62 10.40 1.16
N LYS A 706 34.11 11.24 0.23
CA LYS A 706 34.60 10.76 -1.07
C LYS A 706 35.73 9.75 -0.91
N ARG A 707 36.75 10.05 -0.07
CA ARG A 707 37.85 9.12 0.22
C ARG A 707 37.35 7.80 0.83
N ALA A 708 36.43 7.86 1.80
CA ALA A 708 35.90 6.67 2.45
C ALA A 708 35.09 5.78 1.48
N ALA A 709 34.35 6.39 0.54
CA ALA A 709 33.63 5.67 -0.50
C ALA A 709 34.59 5.05 -1.53
N GLU A 710 35.61 5.78 -2.00
CA GLU A 710 36.62 5.28 -2.93
C GLU A 710 37.42 4.11 -2.33
N GLU A 711 37.80 4.19 -1.04
CA GLU A 711 38.48 3.11 -0.31
C GLU A 711 37.58 1.89 -0.03
N ALA A 712 36.25 2.11 0.12
CA ALA A 712 35.27 1.03 0.17
C ALA A 712 35.09 0.31 -1.19
N GLY A 713 35.69 0.82 -2.27
CA GLY A 713 35.57 0.30 -3.64
C GLY A 713 34.46 0.95 -4.47
N ILE A 714 33.82 2.01 -3.96
CA ILE A 714 32.74 2.74 -4.64
C ILE A 714 33.35 3.83 -5.52
N LYS A 715 33.20 3.73 -6.84
CA LYS A 715 33.55 4.81 -7.76
C LYS A 715 32.52 5.95 -7.65
N VAL A 716 32.87 6.99 -6.90
CA VAL A 716 32.04 8.19 -6.72
C VAL A 716 31.95 8.98 -8.03
N LEU A 717 30.76 9.04 -8.62
CA LEU A 717 30.45 9.87 -9.78
C LEU A 717 30.24 11.34 -9.36
N GLN A 718 29.46 11.55 -8.31
CA GLN A 718 29.13 12.88 -7.77
C GLN A 718 28.77 12.78 -6.28
N LEU A 719 29.01 13.85 -5.54
CA LEU A 719 28.35 14.12 -4.26
C LEU A 719 27.22 15.10 -4.51
N LEU A 720 26.00 14.75 -4.10
CA LEU A 720 24.78 15.51 -4.41
C LEU A 720 24.16 16.04 -3.11
N ASP A 721 23.82 17.33 -3.07
CA ASP A 721 23.20 17.90 -1.87
C ASP A 721 21.82 17.29 -1.61
N GLU A 722 21.57 16.92 -0.34
CA GLU A 722 20.39 16.17 0.12
C GLU A 722 19.07 16.81 -0.36
N ALA A 723 18.99 18.14 -0.36
CA ALA A 723 17.80 18.85 -0.85
C ALA A 723 17.58 18.70 -2.36
N VAL A 724 18.64 18.73 -3.17
CA VAL A 724 18.56 18.54 -4.63
C VAL A 724 18.22 17.09 -4.95
N ALA A 725 18.78 16.13 -4.21
CA ALA A 725 18.39 14.72 -4.30
C ALA A 725 16.88 14.54 -4.00
N ALA A 726 16.36 15.21 -2.97
CA ALA A 726 14.96 15.12 -2.63
C ALA A 726 14.03 15.65 -3.74
N THR A 727 14.33 16.82 -4.33
CA THR A 727 13.54 17.36 -5.44
C THR A 727 13.65 16.50 -6.71
N LEU A 728 14.84 15.95 -7.00
CA LEU A 728 15.05 15.04 -8.14
C LEU A 728 14.19 13.77 -8.04
N ALA A 729 14.05 13.17 -6.85
CA ALA A 729 13.22 11.99 -6.65
C ALA A 729 11.76 12.24 -7.09
N TYR A 730 11.15 13.33 -6.61
CA TYR A 730 9.78 13.70 -6.96
C TYR A 730 9.62 14.23 -8.40
N SER A 731 10.66 14.78 -9.02
CA SER A 731 10.63 15.20 -10.43
C SER A 731 10.54 14.03 -11.42
N SER A 732 10.91 12.81 -11.00
CA SER A 732 10.83 11.58 -11.80
C SER A 732 9.47 10.86 -11.70
N ALA A 733 8.62 11.26 -10.74
CA ALA A 733 7.32 10.64 -10.50
C ALA A 733 6.22 11.24 -11.40
N PRO A 734 5.22 10.46 -11.85
CA PRO A 734 4.05 11.01 -12.53
C PRO A 734 3.26 11.93 -11.59
N SER A 735 3.29 13.23 -11.83
CA SER A 735 2.46 14.18 -11.08
C SER A 735 0.99 14.00 -11.48
N PRO A 736 0.04 13.96 -10.54
CA PRO A 736 -1.35 14.29 -10.87
C PRO A 736 -1.41 15.72 -11.42
N GLU A 737 -2.22 15.95 -12.45
CA GLU A 737 -2.42 17.27 -13.03
C GLU A 737 -3.36 18.08 -12.13
N ASN A 738 -2.85 19.09 -11.41
CA ASN A 738 -3.68 20.03 -10.67
C ASN A 738 -4.02 21.23 -11.57
N PRO A 739 -5.28 21.38 -12.05
CA PRO A 739 -5.61 22.29 -13.15
C PRO A 739 -5.68 23.79 -12.76
N SER A 740 -5.54 24.12 -11.47
CA SER A 740 -5.74 25.46 -10.92
C SER A 740 -4.54 26.41 -11.08
N HIS A 741 -3.30 25.91 -11.21
CA HIS A 741 -2.12 26.77 -11.24
C HIS A 741 -1.75 27.20 -12.68
N PRO A 742 -1.60 28.51 -12.98
CA PRO A 742 -1.44 28.98 -14.35
C PRO A 742 -0.08 28.67 -14.98
N LEU A 743 0.97 28.43 -14.18
CA LEU A 743 2.27 27.95 -14.69
C LEU A 743 2.21 26.47 -15.08
N LYS A 744 1.83 26.21 -16.34
CA LYS A 744 1.90 24.89 -17.01
C LYS A 744 3.33 24.46 -17.38
N SER A 745 4.28 24.75 -16.50
CA SER A 745 5.71 24.45 -16.61
C SER A 745 6.25 24.14 -15.22
N GLY A 746 7.17 23.19 -15.10
CA GLY A 746 7.78 22.74 -13.83
C GLY A 746 8.74 23.74 -13.18
N ASP A 747 8.34 25.01 -13.13
CA ASP A 747 9.03 26.12 -12.50
C ASP A 747 8.35 26.40 -11.16
N LYS A 748 8.96 25.95 -10.06
CA LYS A 748 8.41 25.95 -8.68
C LYS A 748 9.37 26.57 -7.67
N THR A 749 8.82 26.99 -6.53
CA THR A 749 9.53 27.26 -5.28
C THR A 749 9.22 26.10 -4.32
N THR A 750 10.25 25.40 -3.85
CA THR A 750 10.10 24.15 -3.10
C THR A 750 10.85 24.21 -1.78
N LEU A 751 10.17 23.97 -0.66
CA LEU A 751 10.79 23.75 0.65
C LEU A 751 11.08 22.26 0.82
N VAL A 752 12.35 21.89 1.02
CA VAL A 752 12.73 20.55 1.49
C VAL A 752 12.93 20.58 3.01
N LEU A 753 12.29 19.64 3.69
CA LEU A 753 12.32 19.45 5.14
C LEU A 753 12.84 18.05 5.45
N ASP A 754 14.10 17.94 5.86
CA ASP A 754 14.72 16.69 6.29
C ASP A 754 14.74 16.61 7.82
N LEU A 755 13.79 15.87 8.39
CA LEU A 755 13.73 15.57 9.82
C LEU A 755 14.32 14.16 10.05
N GLY A 756 15.63 14.13 10.30
CA GLY A 756 16.37 12.92 10.61
C GLY A 756 16.18 12.44 12.06
N ALA A 757 17.14 11.66 12.54
CA ALA A 757 17.23 11.27 13.95
C ALA A 757 17.83 12.40 14.79
N ALA A 758 19.08 12.76 14.53
CA ALA A 758 19.86 13.70 15.35
C ALA A 758 19.73 15.19 14.93
N SER A 759 19.01 15.51 13.85
CA SER A 759 18.98 16.88 13.30
C SER A 759 17.83 17.13 12.32
N LEU A 760 17.45 18.40 12.20
CA LEU A 760 16.59 18.97 11.17
C LEU A 760 17.45 19.74 10.17
N SER A 761 17.26 19.51 8.87
CA SER A 761 17.79 20.38 7.81
C SER A 761 16.65 20.91 6.96
N LEU A 762 16.65 22.22 6.73
CA LEU A 762 15.68 22.91 5.90
C LEU A 762 16.39 23.55 4.70
N SER A 763 15.80 23.51 3.53
CA SER A 763 16.33 24.19 2.34
C SER A 763 15.20 24.67 1.44
N LEU A 764 15.21 25.95 1.08
CA LEU A 764 14.28 26.54 0.13
C LEU A 764 14.96 26.58 -1.25
N LEU A 765 14.33 26.02 -2.28
CA LEU A 765 14.89 25.88 -3.62
C LEU A 765 14.01 26.52 -4.68
N SER A 766 14.64 27.22 -5.61
CA SER A 766 14.09 27.55 -6.92
C SER A 766 14.35 26.35 -7.86
N SER A 767 13.29 25.63 -8.24
CA SER A 767 13.33 24.54 -9.22
C SER A 767 12.79 25.06 -10.55
N LYS A 768 13.64 25.33 -11.54
CA LYS A 768 13.23 25.94 -12.82
C LYS A 768 13.78 25.11 -13.99
N GLN A 769 12.89 24.54 -14.82
CA GLN A 769 13.23 23.64 -15.95
C GLN A 769 14.23 22.50 -15.61
N GLY A 770 14.21 21.97 -14.38
CA GLY A 770 15.14 20.90 -13.94
C GLY A 770 16.53 21.40 -13.52
N LEU A 771 16.73 22.72 -13.46
CA LEU A 771 17.82 23.34 -12.70
C LEU A 771 17.32 23.64 -11.28
N TYR A 772 18.16 23.37 -10.27
CA TYR A 772 17.84 23.56 -8.86
C TYR A 772 18.82 24.55 -8.24
N HIS A 773 18.31 25.65 -7.70
CA HIS A 773 19.09 26.69 -7.02
C HIS A 773 18.62 26.82 -5.56
N VAL A 774 19.53 26.66 -4.60
CA VAL A 774 19.21 26.82 -3.17
C VAL A 774 19.17 28.31 -2.85
N LEU A 775 18.00 28.82 -2.45
CA LEU A 775 17.77 30.21 -2.08
C LEU A 775 18.24 30.51 -0.65
N SER A 776 17.96 29.59 0.27
CA SER A 776 18.44 29.64 1.66
C SER A 776 18.35 28.25 2.30
N SER A 777 19.13 27.99 3.34
CA SER A 777 19.10 26.73 4.09
C SER A 777 19.51 26.92 5.55
N THR A 778 18.82 26.22 6.46
CA THR A 778 19.07 26.23 7.91
C THR A 778 19.26 24.81 8.41
N HIS A 779 20.14 24.61 9.40
CA HIS A 779 20.39 23.32 10.03
C HIS A 779 20.31 23.45 11.56
N SER A 780 19.57 22.54 12.20
CA SER A 780 19.42 22.48 13.65
C SER A 780 19.78 21.09 14.16
N SER A 781 20.79 21.02 15.04
CA SER A 781 21.21 19.79 15.72
C SER A 781 20.53 19.58 17.09
N THR A 782 19.41 20.26 17.35
CA THR A 782 18.62 20.15 18.60
C THR A 782 17.19 19.69 18.36
N VAL A 783 16.70 19.79 17.12
CA VAL A 783 15.37 19.35 16.68
C VAL A 783 15.56 18.09 15.83
N GLY A 784 14.94 16.98 16.23
CA GLY A 784 15.09 15.70 15.52
C GLY A 784 14.26 14.57 16.14
N GLY A 785 14.30 13.40 15.50
CA GLY A 785 13.69 12.16 15.98
C GLY A 785 14.23 11.66 17.33
N ASP A 786 15.46 12.01 17.70
CA ASP A 786 16.05 11.69 19.01
C ASP A 786 15.35 12.46 20.14
N SER A 787 14.98 13.73 19.90
CA SER A 787 14.20 14.57 20.81
C SER A 787 12.79 14.01 21.05
N ILE A 788 12.22 13.36 20.02
CA ILE A 788 10.95 12.61 20.14
C ILE A 788 11.14 11.36 21.00
N ASP A 789 12.21 10.60 20.76
CA ASP A 789 12.46 9.37 21.51
C ASP A 789 12.76 9.65 23.00
N ASP A 790 13.41 10.77 23.33
CA ASP A 790 13.61 11.23 24.72
C ASP A 790 12.29 11.60 25.43
N LEU A 791 11.31 12.17 24.71
CA LEU A 791 9.97 12.45 25.25
C LEU A 791 9.19 11.16 25.52
N LEU A 792 9.28 10.17 24.63
CA LEU A 792 8.67 8.85 24.78
C LEU A 792 9.36 8.04 25.89
N LEU A 793 10.69 8.13 26.00
CA LEU A 793 11.52 7.54 27.05
C LEU A 793 11.15 8.12 28.43
N THR A 794 10.94 9.44 28.49
CA THR A 794 10.41 10.13 29.67
C THR A 794 9.01 9.66 30.04
N HIS A 795 8.15 9.42 29.05
CA HIS A 795 6.77 8.97 29.27
C HIS A 795 6.72 7.53 29.82
N PHE A 796 7.32 6.57 29.12
CA PHE A 796 7.31 5.16 29.50
C PHE A 796 8.16 4.88 30.75
N GLY A 797 9.27 5.60 30.97
CA GLY A 797 10.05 5.49 32.21
C GLY A 797 9.25 5.92 33.46
N LYS A 798 8.43 6.98 33.33
CA LYS A 798 7.47 7.39 34.38
C LYS A 798 6.35 6.36 34.56
N GLU A 799 5.87 5.76 33.48
CA GLU A 799 4.83 4.72 33.54
C GLU A 799 5.34 3.44 34.23
N PHE A 800 6.52 2.94 33.85
CA PHE A 800 7.19 1.81 34.51
C PHE A 800 7.34 2.09 36.02
N THR A 801 7.94 3.22 36.38
CA THR A 801 8.16 3.59 37.79
C THR A 801 6.83 3.69 38.57
N LYS A 802 5.76 4.18 37.93
CA LYS A 802 4.41 4.21 38.52
C LYS A 802 3.83 2.80 38.74
N LYS A 803 4.05 1.87 37.81
CA LYS A 803 3.58 0.48 37.86
C LYS A 803 4.37 -0.37 38.87
N THR A 804 5.69 -0.45 38.74
CA THR A 804 6.56 -1.38 39.49
C THR A 804 7.06 -0.84 40.83
N LYS A 805 7.00 0.48 41.04
CA LYS A 805 7.66 1.23 42.14
C LYS A 805 9.19 1.18 42.12
N ILE A 806 9.80 0.58 41.10
CA ILE A 806 11.25 0.58 40.89
C ILE A 806 11.61 1.80 40.02
N PRO A 807 12.44 2.74 40.49
CA PRO A 807 12.88 3.87 39.67
C PRO A 807 13.84 3.39 38.58
N VAL A 808 13.52 3.73 37.33
CA VAL A 808 14.39 3.48 36.17
C VAL A 808 15.14 4.77 35.82
N ALA A 809 16.45 4.75 36.07
CA ALA A 809 17.35 5.87 35.83
C ALA A 809 17.73 5.93 34.34
N LEU A 810 17.16 6.90 33.63
CA LEU A 810 17.38 7.16 32.20
C LEU A 810 17.93 8.57 32.02
N PRO A 811 18.61 8.88 30.91
CA PRO A 811 19.27 10.18 30.72
C PRO A 811 18.33 11.38 30.91
N CYS A 812 17.06 11.22 30.54
CA CYS A 812 16.01 12.23 30.63
C CYS A 812 15.14 12.18 31.91
N THR A 813 15.29 11.19 32.80
CA THR A 813 14.38 10.99 33.94
C THR A 813 14.97 11.28 35.32
N THR A 814 16.29 11.15 35.51
CA THR A 814 16.93 11.24 36.84
C THR A 814 18.31 11.88 36.80
N PRO A 815 18.63 12.84 37.69
CA PRO A 815 20.00 13.32 37.87
C PRO A 815 20.91 12.19 38.41
N GLY A 816 21.79 11.66 37.57
CA GLY A 816 22.70 10.57 37.92
C GLY A 816 23.30 9.89 36.69
N ALA A 817 24.05 8.80 36.90
CA ALA A 817 24.48 7.92 35.81
C ALA A 817 23.29 7.04 35.37
N PRO A 818 22.91 7.04 34.08
CA PRO A 818 21.77 6.25 33.60
C PRO A 818 22.10 4.76 33.52
N ASP A 819 21.09 3.91 33.64
CA ASP A 819 21.18 2.49 33.33
C ASP A 819 21.21 2.32 31.80
N GLN A 820 22.41 2.37 31.23
CA GLN A 820 22.65 2.26 29.78
C GLN A 820 21.96 1.04 29.14
N ARG A 821 21.76 -0.04 29.90
CA ARG A 821 21.11 -1.27 29.41
C ARG A 821 19.59 -1.12 29.36
N ALA A 822 18.99 -0.51 30.38
CA ALA A 822 17.57 -0.17 30.36
C ALA A 822 17.25 0.89 29.29
N ASP A 823 18.13 1.89 29.11
CA ASP A 823 18.02 2.92 28.07
C ASP A 823 18.10 2.33 26.66
N ALA A 824 19.15 1.55 26.36
CA ALA A 824 19.29 0.87 25.07
C ALA A 824 18.10 -0.06 24.76
N LYS A 825 17.58 -0.79 25.75
CA LYS A 825 16.37 -1.60 25.59
C LYS A 825 15.15 -0.74 25.23
N MET A 826 14.91 0.32 26.01
CA MET A 826 13.72 1.14 25.85
C MET A 826 13.74 1.93 24.54
N ARG A 827 14.89 2.46 24.10
CA ARG A 827 15.02 3.16 22.81
C ARG A 827 14.70 2.25 21.62
N LEU A 828 15.16 0.98 21.64
CA LEU A 828 14.81 0.01 20.60
C LEU A 828 13.29 -0.25 20.53
N ALA A 829 12.63 -0.40 21.67
CA ALA A 829 11.18 -0.57 21.73
C ALA A 829 10.42 0.71 21.30
N ILE A 830 10.88 1.88 21.74
CA ILE A 830 10.32 3.19 21.36
C ILE A 830 10.38 3.43 19.86
N GLU A 831 11.50 3.13 19.20
CA GLU A 831 11.60 3.31 17.74
C GLU A 831 10.64 2.37 17.00
N HIS A 832 10.47 1.13 17.48
CA HIS A 832 9.47 0.20 16.94
C HIS A 832 8.03 0.71 17.16
N THR A 833 7.72 1.26 18.34
CA THR A 833 6.42 1.92 18.62
C THR A 833 6.21 3.14 17.70
N LYS A 834 7.22 3.99 17.51
CA LYS A 834 7.21 5.17 16.63
C LYS A 834 6.94 4.79 15.17
N ARG A 835 7.62 3.77 14.65
CA ARG A 835 7.36 3.20 13.32
C ARG A 835 5.92 2.68 13.20
N THR A 836 5.45 1.94 14.19
CA THR A 836 4.10 1.32 14.21
C THR A 836 2.97 2.36 14.21
N ILE A 837 3.12 3.44 14.97
CA ILE A 837 2.12 4.53 15.06
C ILE A 837 2.20 5.53 13.90
N SER A 838 3.32 5.55 13.17
CA SER A 838 3.41 6.25 11.87
C SER A 838 2.65 5.47 10.79
N ALA A 839 2.88 4.15 10.73
CA ALA A 839 2.31 3.27 9.70
C ALA A 839 0.83 2.92 9.91
N SER A 840 0.23 3.24 11.06
CA SER A 840 -1.19 2.97 11.31
C SER A 840 -1.80 3.91 12.36
N PRO A 841 -3.08 4.32 12.21
CA PRO A 841 -3.80 5.13 13.20
C PRO A 841 -4.24 4.33 14.44
N GLY A 842 -3.71 3.11 14.62
CA GLY A 842 -4.05 2.23 15.73
C GLY A 842 -3.35 2.61 17.04
N VAL A 843 -3.60 1.79 18.07
CA VAL A 843 -2.81 1.83 19.31
C VAL A 843 -1.51 1.05 19.08
N ALA A 844 -0.36 1.70 19.24
CA ALA A 844 0.94 1.07 19.19
C ALA A 844 1.38 0.63 20.60
N SER A 845 1.84 -0.62 20.74
CA SER A 845 2.38 -1.14 21.99
C SER A 845 3.88 -0.82 22.14
N CYS A 846 4.32 -0.67 23.38
CA CYS A 846 5.71 -0.58 23.78
C CYS A 846 5.94 -1.63 24.88
N ALA A 847 6.69 -2.69 24.58
CA ALA A 847 6.94 -3.79 25.48
C ALA A 847 8.45 -4.08 25.57
N VAL A 848 8.94 -4.33 26.78
CA VAL A 848 10.35 -4.62 27.08
C VAL A 848 10.43 -5.68 28.17
N GLU A 849 10.86 -6.89 27.79
CA GLU A 849 11.17 -7.96 28.75
C GLU A 849 12.33 -7.55 29.68
N SER A 850 12.17 -7.79 30.98
CA SER A 850 13.18 -7.58 32.03
C SER A 850 13.90 -6.22 31.89
N LEU A 851 13.13 -5.13 31.80
CA LEU A 851 13.65 -3.78 31.63
C LEU A 851 14.60 -3.40 32.78
N LYS A 852 14.18 -3.66 34.02
CA LYS A 852 14.95 -3.35 35.23
C LYS A 852 14.66 -4.34 36.35
N ASP A 853 15.72 -4.83 36.98
CA ASP A 853 15.70 -5.66 38.20
C ASP A 853 14.74 -6.86 38.12
N GLY A 854 14.65 -7.48 36.93
CA GLY A 854 13.78 -8.62 36.65
C GLY A 854 12.37 -8.27 36.18
N MET A 855 11.92 -7.02 36.34
CA MET A 855 10.57 -6.58 35.98
C MET A 855 10.44 -6.25 34.49
N ASP A 856 9.39 -6.77 33.86
CA ASP A 856 8.98 -6.42 32.51
C ASP A 856 8.32 -5.04 32.45
N PHE A 857 8.31 -4.44 31.26
CA PHE A 857 7.47 -3.29 30.93
C PHE A 857 6.51 -3.65 29.79
N SER A 858 5.26 -3.21 29.93
CA SER A 858 4.28 -3.16 28.86
C SER A 858 3.44 -1.91 29.02
N GLY A 859 3.34 -1.12 27.95
CA GLY A 859 2.57 0.12 27.83
C GLY A 859 2.11 0.30 26.39
N SER A 860 1.36 1.36 26.11
CA SER A 860 0.83 1.62 24.78
C SER A 860 0.47 3.09 24.55
N LEU A 861 0.53 3.54 23.30
CA LEU A 861 0.14 4.88 22.88
C LEU A 861 -0.92 4.81 21.78
N ASN A 862 -1.97 5.63 21.91
CA ASN A 862 -2.84 5.98 20.80
C ASN A 862 -2.30 7.27 20.12
N ARG A 863 -2.71 7.52 18.88
CA ARG A 863 -2.20 8.63 18.06
C ARG A 863 -2.34 9.99 18.75
N LEU A 864 -3.52 10.28 19.32
CA LEU A 864 -3.77 11.51 20.08
C LEU A 864 -2.79 11.71 21.25
N ARG A 865 -2.47 10.64 22.01
CA ARG A 865 -1.52 10.73 23.11
C ARG A 865 -0.07 10.87 22.64
N PHE A 866 0.28 10.28 21.50
CA PHE A 866 1.59 10.48 20.87
C PHE A 866 1.75 11.93 20.41
N ASP A 867 0.81 12.49 19.64
CA ASP A 867 0.91 13.87 19.15
C ASP A 867 0.96 14.87 20.32
N MET A 868 0.14 14.70 21.37
CA MET A 868 0.24 15.52 22.59
C MET A 868 1.60 15.44 23.32
N LEU A 869 2.40 14.39 23.12
CA LEU A 869 3.74 14.29 23.70
C LEU A 869 4.80 14.95 22.83
N VAL A 870 4.66 14.88 21.51
CA VAL A 870 5.67 15.34 20.53
C VAL A 870 5.38 16.72 19.93
N ASP A 871 4.21 17.31 20.20
CA ASP A 871 3.77 18.62 19.67
C ASP A 871 4.83 19.73 19.84
N LYS A 872 5.57 19.75 20.94
CA LYS A 872 6.68 20.69 21.16
C LYS A 872 7.82 20.55 20.15
N VAL A 873 8.04 19.36 19.61
CA VAL A 873 9.02 19.12 18.54
C VAL A 873 8.43 19.58 17.21
N TYR A 874 7.15 19.29 16.92
CA TYR A 874 6.48 19.82 15.72
C TYR A 874 6.50 21.37 15.70
N ALA A 875 6.15 22.02 16.81
CA ALA A 875 6.24 23.47 16.97
C ALA A 875 7.67 23.99 16.69
N ALA A 876 8.70 23.34 17.25
CA ALA A 876 10.10 23.70 16.98
C ALA A 876 10.52 23.51 15.51
N VAL A 877 9.90 22.59 14.76
CA VAL A 877 10.07 22.51 13.29
C VAL A 877 9.42 23.70 12.60
N ILE A 878 8.17 24.04 12.95
CA ILE A 878 7.42 25.17 12.37
C ILE A 878 8.10 26.52 12.67
N ASP A 879 8.65 26.70 13.87
CA ASP A 879 9.46 27.86 14.24
C ASP A 879 10.69 28.00 13.31
N GLU A 880 11.38 26.90 13.02
CA GLU A 880 12.60 26.91 12.21
C GLU A 880 12.30 27.12 10.72
N VAL A 881 11.17 26.59 10.22
CA VAL A 881 10.63 26.90 8.88
C VAL A 881 10.28 28.38 8.78
N SER A 882 9.60 28.94 9.77
CA SER A 882 9.22 30.35 9.82
C SER A 882 10.45 31.28 9.86
N LYS A 883 11.51 30.90 10.60
CA LYS A 883 12.80 31.60 10.59
C LYS A 883 13.49 31.52 9.23
N LEU A 884 13.51 30.35 8.58
CA LEU A 884 14.08 30.20 7.23
C LEU A 884 13.38 31.11 6.24
N LEU A 885 12.04 31.05 6.17
CA LEU A 885 11.21 31.88 5.31
C LEU A 885 11.49 33.37 5.55
N GLY A 886 11.38 33.83 6.81
CA GLY A 886 11.68 35.21 7.19
C GLY A 886 13.10 35.67 6.87
N SER A 887 14.11 34.79 7.01
CA SER A 887 15.51 35.10 6.63
C SER A 887 15.73 35.20 5.12
N SER A 888 14.91 34.50 4.33
CA SER A 888 14.97 34.50 2.86
C SER A 888 14.13 35.61 2.20
N GLY A 889 13.26 36.28 2.96
CA GLY A 889 12.32 37.27 2.44
C GLY A 889 11.13 36.66 1.67
N VAL A 890 10.95 35.34 1.71
CA VAL A 890 9.86 34.62 1.04
C VAL A 890 8.75 34.32 2.04
N ASP A 891 7.53 34.80 1.78
CA ASP A 891 6.33 34.46 2.56
C ASP A 891 5.83 33.03 2.24
N ALA A 892 5.16 32.38 3.20
CA ALA A 892 4.66 31.01 3.04
C ALA A 892 3.71 30.85 1.82
N THR A 893 2.95 31.89 1.47
CA THR A 893 2.05 31.91 0.29
C THR A 893 2.79 31.84 -1.06
N LEU A 894 4.12 32.00 -1.09
CA LEU A 894 4.95 31.94 -2.29
C LEU A 894 5.71 30.60 -2.45
N VAL A 895 5.49 29.64 -1.54
CA VAL A 895 6.02 28.27 -1.63
C VAL A 895 4.98 27.40 -2.34
N ASP A 896 5.32 26.84 -3.51
CA ASP A 896 4.39 26.01 -4.29
C ASP A 896 4.37 24.54 -3.81
N GLU A 897 5.44 24.08 -3.15
CA GLU A 897 5.63 22.66 -2.79
C GLU A 897 6.48 22.46 -1.52
N VAL A 898 6.09 21.50 -0.67
CA VAL A 898 6.87 21.09 0.52
C VAL A 898 7.21 19.61 0.41
N ILE A 899 8.49 19.24 0.39
CA ILE A 899 8.97 17.86 0.31
C ILE A 899 9.43 17.37 1.69
N LEU A 900 8.81 16.30 2.17
CA LEU A 900 9.16 15.64 3.42
C LEU A 900 10.28 14.60 3.22
N VAL A 901 11.32 14.68 4.04
CA VAL A 901 12.51 13.83 3.99
C VAL A 901 12.88 13.37 5.41
N GLY A 902 13.49 12.19 5.51
CA GLY A 902 13.94 11.63 6.78
C GLY A 902 12.84 10.84 7.49
N GLY A 903 13.24 9.77 8.19
CA GLY A 903 12.30 8.82 8.78
C GLY A 903 11.37 9.39 9.86
N SER A 904 11.70 10.55 10.44
CA SER A 904 10.85 11.23 11.43
C SER A 904 9.81 12.14 10.76
N ALA A 905 9.99 12.55 9.50
CA ALA A 905 9.01 13.35 8.76
C ALA A 905 7.78 12.53 8.30
N ALA A 906 7.85 11.19 8.40
CA ALA A 906 6.71 10.29 8.18
C ALA A 906 5.66 10.30 9.32
N LEU A 907 5.84 11.13 10.36
CA LEU A 907 4.88 11.32 11.43
C LEU A 907 3.72 12.24 10.95
N PRO A 908 2.47 11.76 10.81
CA PRO A 908 1.47 12.55 10.07
C PRO A 908 1.06 13.85 10.78
N GLY A 909 1.21 13.93 12.11
CA GLY A 909 0.96 15.15 12.88
C GLY A 909 1.86 16.33 12.50
N LEU A 910 3.01 16.06 11.86
CA LEU A 910 3.84 17.10 11.26
C LEU A 910 3.24 17.65 9.95
N ALA A 911 2.65 16.79 9.12
CA ALA A 911 1.97 17.21 7.90
C ALA A 911 0.74 18.07 8.22
N ASP A 912 -0.04 17.69 9.24
CA ASP A 912 -1.17 18.47 9.76
C ASP A 912 -0.73 19.88 10.22
N ARG A 913 0.43 19.98 10.88
CA ARG A 913 1.01 21.27 11.34
C ARG A 913 1.56 22.11 10.19
N LEU A 914 2.17 21.50 9.17
CA LEU A 914 2.64 22.19 7.97
C LEU A 914 1.47 22.70 7.10
N ALA A 915 0.38 21.93 7.00
CA ALA A 915 -0.83 22.37 6.30
C ALA A 915 -1.41 23.66 6.93
N GLY A 916 -1.38 23.77 8.27
CA GLY A 916 -1.74 25.02 8.97
C GLY A 916 -0.82 26.21 8.72
N LEU A 917 0.45 25.99 8.34
CA LEU A 917 1.40 27.08 8.03
C LEU A 917 1.27 27.57 6.57
N PHE A 918 1.03 26.66 5.63
CA PHE A 918 1.01 26.98 4.20
C PHE A 918 -0.40 27.16 3.61
N GLY A 919 -1.43 26.61 4.25
CA GLY A 919 -2.78 26.52 3.71
C GLY A 919 -2.81 25.80 2.37
N ASP A 920 -3.79 26.15 1.52
CA ASP A 920 -3.93 25.58 0.17
C ASP A 920 -2.85 26.05 -0.83
N ASN A 921 -1.90 26.90 -0.42
CA ASN A 921 -0.89 27.49 -1.31
C ASN A 921 0.20 26.47 -1.71
N ALA A 922 0.63 25.60 -0.79
CA ALA A 922 1.75 24.69 -1.00
C ALA A 922 1.32 23.22 -0.99
N THR A 923 1.72 22.45 -2.00
CA THR A 923 1.45 21.00 -2.02
C THR A 923 2.45 20.25 -1.13
N ILE A 924 1.98 19.67 -0.03
CA ILE A 924 2.81 18.82 0.84
C ILE A 924 2.95 17.43 0.22
N ARG A 925 4.17 17.08 -0.20
CA ARG A 925 4.50 15.80 -0.85
C ARG A 925 4.72 14.69 0.17
N SER A 926 4.09 13.56 -0.08
CA SER A 926 4.10 12.37 0.79
C SER A 926 3.93 11.05 0.02
N GLU A 927 3.92 11.10 -1.32
CA GLU A 927 3.70 9.94 -2.20
C GLU A 927 4.88 8.95 -2.24
N LEU A 928 6.07 9.39 -1.81
CA LEU A 928 7.26 8.58 -1.61
C LEU A 928 7.56 8.50 -0.11
N ASP A 929 8.01 7.33 0.36
CA ASP A 929 8.54 7.15 1.72
C ASP A 929 9.70 8.14 1.99
N PRO A 930 9.56 9.07 2.96
CA PRO A 930 10.58 10.09 3.26
C PRO A 930 11.98 9.54 3.57
N SER A 931 12.11 8.28 3.99
CA SER A 931 13.39 7.61 4.23
C SER A 931 14.08 7.07 2.96
N GLN A 932 13.33 6.95 1.86
CA GLN A 932 13.78 6.44 0.56
C GLN A 932 14.07 7.56 -0.45
N VAL A 933 13.48 8.75 -0.26
CA VAL A 933 13.58 9.91 -1.15
C VAL A 933 15.02 10.25 -1.57
N LEU A 934 15.95 10.41 -0.62
CA LEU A 934 17.34 10.79 -0.91
C LEU A 934 18.09 9.80 -1.81
N ALA A 935 17.96 8.50 -1.54
CA ALA A 935 18.62 7.46 -2.33
C ALA A 935 18.04 7.40 -3.75
N ARG A 936 16.70 7.50 -3.90
CA ARG A 936 16.03 7.56 -5.21
C ARG A 936 16.51 8.74 -6.04
N GLY A 937 16.63 9.93 -5.44
CA GLY A 937 17.18 11.11 -6.08
C GLY A 937 18.61 10.93 -6.58
N CYS A 938 19.47 10.34 -5.74
CA CYS A 938 20.84 9.99 -6.14
C CYS A 938 20.88 8.98 -7.29
N ALA A 939 19.94 8.02 -7.37
CA ALA A 939 19.89 7.05 -8.46
C ALA A 939 19.49 7.71 -9.80
N VAL A 940 18.55 8.67 -9.79
CA VAL A 940 18.21 9.51 -10.95
C VAL A 940 19.44 10.30 -11.41
N GLN A 941 20.13 10.99 -10.48
CA GLN A 941 21.33 11.75 -10.82
C GLN A 941 22.46 10.86 -11.35
N ALA A 942 22.63 9.65 -10.81
CA ALA A 942 23.63 8.70 -11.28
C ALA A 942 23.37 8.23 -12.73
N GLN A 943 22.09 8.09 -13.13
CA GLN A 943 21.71 7.81 -14.51
C GLN A 943 21.99 9.00 -15.44
N LEU A 944 21.71 10.24 -14.99
CA LEU A 944 21.98 11.46 -15.76
C LEU A 944 23.49 11.69 -15.96
N ALA A 945 24.29 11.58 -14.89
CA ALA A 945 25.74 11.70 -14.93
C ALA A 945 26.43 10.62 -15.78
N LEU A 946 25.78 9.45 -15.95
CA LEU A 946 26.24 8.38 -16.83
C LEU A 946 25.94 8.68 -18.32
N ALA A 947 24.82 9.35 -18.60
CA ALA A 947 24.43 9.73 -19.95
C ALA A 947 25.26 10.90 -20.50
N SER A 948 25.72 11.81 -19.64
CA SER A 948 26.59 12.92 -19.99
C SER A 948 28.07 12.51 -19.97
N GLN A 949 28.69 12.35 -21.15
CA GLN A 949 30.14 12.12 -21.30
C GLN A 949 31.01 13.37 -21.00
N ASN A 950 30.53 14.29 -20.17
CA ASN A 950 31.14 15.58 -19.87
C ASN A 950 31.35 15.77 -18.37
N ASP A 951 32.60 15.95 -17.94
CA ASP A 951 32.96 16.23 -16.54
C ASP A 951 32.29 17.49 -15.96
N ALA A 952 31.78 18.37 -16.83
CA ALA A 952 31.01 19.56 -16.44
C ALA A 952 29.74 19.26 -15.62
N PHE A 953 29.18 18.05 -15.67
CA PHE A 953 28.05 17.66 -14.80
C PHE A 953 28.47 17.40 -13.34
N ALA A 954 29.76 17.22 -13.05
CA ALA A 954 30.28 16.93 -11.72
C ALA A 954 30.61 18.18 -10.89
N GLN A 955 30.44 19.38 -11.45
CA GLN A 955 30.70 20.66 -10.78
C GLN A 955 29.44 21.54 -10.78
N GLY A 956 29.13 22.16 -9.64
CA GLY A 956 27.97 23.05 -9.51
C GLY A 956 28.13 24.30 -10.39
N VAL A 957 27.27 24.46 -11.38
CA VAL A 957 27.30 25.60 -12.30
C VAL A 957 26.63 26.81 -11.64
N SER A 958 27.43 27.80 -11.24
CA SER A 958 26.91 29.11 -10.86
C SER A 958 26.47 29.87 -12.12
N ALA A 959 25.24 30.39 -12.10
CA ALA A 959 24.65 31.20 -13.16
C ALA A 959 23.85 32.36 -12.54
N PRO A 960 23.82 33.56 -13.15
CA PRO A 960 22.95 34.64 -12.68
C PRO A 960 21.48 34.27 -12.87
N VAL A 961 20.61 34.85 -12.05
CA VAL A 961 19.17 34.59 -12.01
C VAL A 961 18.35 35.84 -12.30
N THR A 962 17.10 35.68 -12.74
CA THR A 962 16.13 36.78 -12.86
C THR A 962 15.66 37.27 -11.49
N SER A 963 15.71 38.59 -11.24
CA SER A 963 15.26 39.18 -9.97
C SER A 963 13.76 39.53 -9.93
N LYS A 964 13.04 39.41 -11.05
CA LYS A 964 11.61 39.75 -11.20
C LYS A 964 10.89 38.71 -12.07
N VAL A 965 9.56 38.73 -11.98
CA VAL A 965 8.69 37.99 -12.91
C VAL A 965 8.52 38.82 -14.18
N LEU A 966 8.66 38.19 -15.34
CA LEU A 966 8.23 38.74 -16.62
C LEU A 966 6.90 38.09 -17.02
N GLY A 967 5.89 38.90 -17.34
CA GLY A 967 4.55 38.44 -17.72
C GLY A 967 3.98 39.16 -18.92
N LEU A 968 3.00 38.51 -19.55
CA LEU A 968 2.27 39.00 -20.70
C LEU A 968 0.94 39.59 -20.24
N VAL A 969 0.58 40.76 -20.75
CA VAL A 969 -0.74 41.38 -20.58
C VAL A 969 -1.42 41.45 -21.94
N PHE A 970 -2.65 40.95 -22.03
CA PHE A 970 -3.47 41.00 -23.25
C PHE A 970 -4.55 42.08 -23.14
N ALA A 971 -5.00 42.61 -24.28
CA ALA A 971 -5.96 43.71 -24.33
C ALA A 971 -7.37 43.29 -23.85
N GLY A 972 -7.78 43.83 -22.70
CA GLY A 972 -9.08 43.61 -22.05
C GLY A 972 -9.21 44.50 -20.80
N ASP A 973 -10.19 44.24 -19.94
CA ASP A 973 -10.27 44.88 -18.61
C ASP A 973 -9.08 44.47 -17.72
N ASP A 974 -8.75 45.29 -16.72
CA ASP A 974 -7.59 45.11 -15.82
C ASP A 974 -7.72 43.95 -14.80
N SER A 975 -8.55 42.93 -15.09
CA SER A 975 -8.71 41.75 -14.25
C SER A 975 -7.43 40.90 -14.21
N ALA A 976 -7.27 40.14 -13.11
CA ALA A 976 -6.13 39.22 -12.96
C ALA A 976 -6.06 38.13 -14.04
N GLU A 977 -7.18 37.85 -14.72
CA GLU A 977 -7.29 36.87 -15.80
C GLU A 977 -6.48 37.25 -17.06
N ASN A 978 -6.18 38.55 -17.25
CA ASN A 978 -5.40 39.05 -18.39
C ASN A 978 -3.88 39.06 -18.15
N TRP A 979 -3.39 38.56 -16.99
CA TRP A 979 -1.96 38.38 -16.71
C TRP A 979 -1.50 36.93 -16.90
N ILE A 980 -0.45 36.72 -17.70
CA ILE A 980 0.13 35.40 -17.94
C ILE A 980 1.65 35.45 -17.72
N PRO A 981 2.20 34.89 -16.61
CA PRO A 981 3.63 34.87 -16.38
C PRO A 981 4.35 34.04 -17.45
N ILE A 982 5.44 34.56 -18.00
CA ILE A 982 6.29 33.89 -19.00
C ILE A 982 7.66 33.51 -18.44
N VAL A 983 8.28 34.33 -17.59
CA VAL A 983 9.54 34.00 -16.89
C VAL A 983 9.34 34.29 -15.41
N ALA A 984 9.58 33.32 -14.52
CA ALA A 984 9.51 33.54 -13.09
C ALA A 984 10.75 34.31 -12.57
N ALA A 985 10.65 34.91 -11.39
CA ALA A 985 11.83 35.27 -10.60
C ALA A 985 12.64 34.00 -10.23
N GLU A 986 13.90 34.19 -9.84
CA GLU A 986 14.85 33.13 -9.51
C GLU A 986 15.07 32.10 -10.63
N THR A 987 14.94 32.52 -11.90
CA THR A 987 15.19 31.68 -13.09
C THR A 987 16.64 31.84 -13.56
N PRO A 988 17.47 30.77 -13.60
CA PRO A 988 18.84 30.83 -14.10
C PRO A 988 18.94 31.26 -15.56
N LEU A 989 19.96 32.06 -15.87
CA LEU A 989 20.22 32.67 -17.18
C LEU A 989 21.41 32.00 -17.90
N PRO A 990 21.42 31.93 -19.24
CA PRO A 990 20.38 32.44 -20.15
C PRO A 990 19.17 31.51 -20.20
N CYS A 991 17.97 32.08 -20.18
CA CYS A 991 16.73 31.31 -20.13
C CYS A 991 15.90 31.47 -21.42
N ARG A 992 15.08 30.46 -21.72
CA ARG A 992 14.05 30.51 -22.77
C ARG A 992 12.73 30.00 -22.20
N ARG A 993 11.65 30.72 -22.48
CA ARG A 993 10.29 30.37 -22.08
C ARG A 993 9.34 30.54 -23.26
N VAL A 994 8.35 29.66 -23.36
CA VAL A 994 7.43 29.57 -24.51
C VAL A 994 6.02 29.26 -24.01
N VAL A 995 5.15 30.27 -24.04
CA VAL A 995 3.73 30.14 -23.73
C VAL A 995 2.97 29.78 -25.02
N ARG A 996 1.96 28.91 -24.92
CA ARG A 996 1.08 28.54 -26.05
C ARG A 996 -0.38 28.71 -25.64
N LEU A 997 -1.08 29.63 -26.28
CA LEU A 997 -2.43 30.05 -25.93
C LEU A 997 -3.44 29.67 -27.04
N PRO A 998 -4.65 29.21 -26.68
CA PRO A 998 -5.78 29.25 -27.61
C PRO A 998 -6.26 30.70 -27.73
N VAL A 999 -6.33 31.23 -28.96
CA VAL A 999 -6.86 32.58 -29.25
C VAL A 999 -7.78 32.53 -30.47
N PRO A 1000 -8.76 33.43 -30.59
CA PRO A 1000 -9.57 33.55 -31.80
C PRO A 1000 -8.74 34.10 -32.99
N PRO A 1001 -9.17 33.86 -34.25
CA PRO A 1001 -8.63 34.57 -35.41
C PRO A 1001 -8.81 36.08 -35.27
N GLY A 1002 -7.81 36.86 -35.68
CA GLY A 1002 -7.83 38.32 -35.60
C GLY A 1002 -6.46 38.93 -35.32
N LYS A 1003 -6.45 40.22 -34.95
CA LYS A 1003 -5.26 40.92 -34.50
C LYS A 1003 -5.10 40.74 -32.99
N ILE A 1004 -4.09 39.98 -32.56
CA ILE A 1004 -3.81 39.72 -31.15
C ILE A 1004 -2.69 40.66 -30.70
N GLY A 1005 -3.03 41.62 -29.84
CA GLY A 1005 -2.08 42.53 -29.19
C GLY A 1005 -1.75 42.08 -27.77
N PHE A 1006 -0.47 42.17 -27.40
CA PHE A 1006 0.00 41.92 -26.04
C PHE A 1006 1.19 42.82 -25.67
N GLU A 1007 1.38 43.03 -24.38
CA GLU A 1007 2.52 43.73 -23.77
C GLU A 1007 3.31 42.76 -22.89
N LEU A 1008 4.64 42.95 -22.82
CA LEU A 1008 5.50 42.33 -21.81
C LEU A 1008 5.70 43.34 -20.67
N TRP A 1009 5.54 42.87 -19.44
CA TRP A 1009 5.64 43.64 -18.21
C TRP A 1009 6.59 42.95 -17.22
N GLU A 1010 7.33 43.75 -16.44
CA GLU A 1010 7.90 43.30 -15.17
C GLU A 1010 6.83 43.32 -14.07
N ALA A 1011 6.90 42.36 -13.17
CA ALA A 1011 6.14 42.33 -11.94
C ALA A 1011 6.92 41.66 -10.80
N VAL A 1012 6.41 41.87 -9.59
CA VAL A 1012 6.88 41.23 -8.37
C VAL A 1012 5.72 40.44 -7.77
N ASP A 1013 5.97 39.17 -7.40
CA ASP A 1013 5.06 38.38 -6.58
C ASP A 1013 5.00 39.00 -5.19
N ALA A 1014 3.81 39.36 -4.74
CA ALA A 1014 3.55 40.05 -3.48
C ALA A 1014 2.39 39.41 -2.72
N VAL A 1015 2.19 39.82 -1.47
CA VAL A 1015 1.11 39.32 -0.61
C VAL A 1015 0.19 40.47 -0.26
N ASP A 1016 -1.09 40.31 -0.56
CA ASP A 1016 -2.18 41.20 -0.10
C ASP A 1016 -2.72 40.64 1.22
N VAL A 1017 -2.67 41.44 2.27
CA VAL A 1017 -3.02 41.06 3.64
C VAL A 1017 -4.28 41.80 4.06
N LYS A 1018 -5.36 41.05 4.26
CA LYS A 1018 -6.68 41.58 4.63
C LYS A 1018 -7.02 41.15 6.04
N LYS A 1019 -7.30 42.13 6.88
CA LYS A 1019 -7.85 41.91 8.22
C LYS A 1019 -9.36 41.74 8.12
N VAL A 1020 -9.88 40.65 8.65
CA VAL A 1020 -11.31 40.33 8.68
C VAL A 1020 -11.71 40.06 10.14
N PRO A 1021 -12.75 40.71 10.69
CA PRO A 1021 -13.24 40.37 12.02
C PRO A 1021 -13.79 38.95 12.05
N VAL A 1022 -13.42 38.17 13.06
CA VAL A 1022 -14.01 36.86 13.32
C VAL A 1022 -15.44 37.05 13.87
N GLU A 1023 -16.41 36.32 13.33
CA GLU A 1023 -17.77 36.26 13.90
C GLU A 1023 -17.73 35.41 15.19
N GLN A 1024 -17.84 36.07 16.35
CA GLN A 1024 -17.99 35.44 17.66
C GLN A 1024 -19.48 35.18 17.99
N ASP A 1025 -19.77 34.13 18.77
CA ASP A 1025 -21.11 33.90 19.31
C ASP A 1025 -21.53 35.04 20.27
N GLU A 1026 -22.83 35.40 20.29
CA GLU A 1026 -23.36 36.64 20.92
C GLU A 1026 -23.21 36.75 22.47
N ASP A 1027 -22.53 35.81 23.13
CA ASP A 1027 -22.48 35.66 24.61
C ASP A 1027 -21.13 36.05 25.26
N GLU A 1028 -20.07 36.42 24.52
CA GLU A 1028 -18.74 36.77 25.08
C GLU A 1028 -18.39 38.28 24.98
N GLU A 1029 -18.14 38.94 26.11
CA GLU A 1029 -17.81 40.38 26.20
C GLU A 1029 -16.29 40.69 25.99
N GLU A 1030 -15.65 40.12 24.95
CA GLU A 1030 -14.25 40.43 24.60
C GLU A 1030 -14.13 41.26 23.31
N GLU A 1031 -12.93 41.79 23.00
CA GLU A 1031 -12.71 42.55 21.74
C GLU A 1031 -12.63 41.56 20.56
N PRO A 1032 -13.27 41.86 19.40
CA PRO A 1032 -13.33 40.91 18.29
C PRO A 1032 -11.95 40.67 17.68
N GLU A 1033 -11.53 39.41 17.60
CA GLU A 1033 -10.26 39.04 16.99
C GLU A 1033 -10.26 39.34 15.47
N GLU A 1034 -9.15 39.91 14.97
CA GLU A 1034 -8.94 40.15 13.53
C GLU A 1034 -8.09 39.02 12.92
N GLU A 1035 -8.65 38.23 12.01
CA GLU A 1035 -7.89 37.24 11.24
C GLU A 1035 -7.17 37.92 10.05
N GLU A 1036 -5.88 37.62 9.85
CA GLU A 1036 -5.09 38.10 8.71
C GLU A 1036 -5.15 37.12 7.53
N ILE A 1037 -6.13 37.30 6.64
CA ILE A 1037 -6.19 36.56 5.37
C ILE A 1037 -5.09 37.06 4.43
N ARG A 1038 -4.14 36.19 4.11
CA ARG A 1038 -3.01 36.46 3.20
C ARG A 1038 -3.25 35.84 1.83
N THR A 1039 -3.10 36.63 0.78
CA THR A 1039 -3.34 36.18 -0.61
C THR A 1039 -2.20 36.57 -1.55
N ARG A 1040 -1.70 35.61 -2.34
CA ARG A 1040 -0.68 35.84 -3.37
C ARG A 1040 -1.26 36.69 -4.49
N ILE A 1041 -0.63 37.83 -4.76
CA ILE A 1041 -0.96 38.75 -5.85
C ILE A 1041 0.28 39.04 -6.70
N VAL A 1042 0.08 39.46 -7.95
CA VAL A 1042 1.18 39.87 -8.84
C VAL A 1042 1.11 41.37 -9.08
N LYS A 1043 2.11 42.11 -8.60
CA LYS A 1043 2.16 43.56 -8.72
C LYS A 1043 2.94 43.95 -9.98
N LYS A 1044 2.22 44.35 -11.03
CA LYS A 1044 2.78 44.96 -12.25
C LYS A 1044 3.63 46.20 -11.88
N GLU A 1045 4.85 46.31 -12.39
CA GLU A 1045 5.74 47.45 -12.12
C GLU A 1045 6.03 48.30 -13.37
N SER A 1046 6.48 47.68 -14.46
CA SER A 1046 6.95 48.40 -15.65
C SER A 1046 6.57 47.67 -16.94
N ALA A 1047 6.09 48.41 -17.94
CA ALA A 1047 5.88 47.88 -19.29
C ALA A 1047 7.22 47.93 -20.06
N LEU A 1048 7.66 46.79 -20.57
CA LEU A 1048 8.93 46.65 -21.30
C LEU A 1048 8.78 46.81 -22.83
N GLY A 1049 7.58 46.57 -23.36
CA GLY A 1049 7.27 46.68 -24.79
C GLY A 1049 6.04 45.86 -25.17
N GLY A 1050 5.58 45.96 -26.41
CA GLY A 1050 4.40 45.24 -26.88
C GLY A 1050 4.44 44.93 -28.38
N CYS A 1051 3.58 44.00 -28.79
CA CYS A 1051 3.52 43.50 -30.16
C CYS A 1051 2.08 43.17 -30.57
N VAL A 1052 1.79 43.27 -31.87
CA VAL A 1052 0.52 42.84 -32.47
C VAL A 1052 0.82 41.80 -33.55
N VAL A 1053 0.07 40.69 -33.55
CA VAL A 1053 0.21 39.59 -34.51
C VAL A 1053 -1.14 39.30 -35.18
N ASP A 1054 -1.12 39.11 -36.50
CA ASP A 1054 -2.29 38.72 -37.27
C ASP A 1054 -2.41 37.19 -37.31
N VAL A 1055 -3.37 36.65 -36.55
CA VAL A 1055 -3.63 35.21 -36.41
C VAL A 1055 -4.72 34.79 -37.39
N GLN A 1056 -4.45 33.79 -38.23
CA GLN A 1056 -5.33 33.32 -39.30
C GLN A 1056 -6.43 32.37 -38.81
N GLY A 1057 -6.25 31.73 -37.65
CA GLY A 1057 -7.24 30.86 -37.02
C GLY A 1057 -7.30 29.46 -37.62
N LYS A 1058 -6.14 28.88 -37.95
CA LYS A 1058 -6.05 27.50 -38.44
C LYS A 1058 -6.61 26.55 -37.38
N LYS A 1059 -7.49 25.62 -37.78
CA LYS A 1059 -8.22 24.73 -36.85
C LYS A 1059 -7.25 23.92 -35.97
N GLY A 1060 -7.14 24.29 -34.70
CA GLY A 1060 -6.28 23.64 -33.70
C GLY A 1060 -4.87 24.24 -33.53
N ALA A 1061 -4.50 25.26 -34.31
CA ALA A 1061 -3.25 26.00 -34.11
C ALA A 1061 -3.33 26.87 -32.84
N LYS A 1062 -2.19 27.02 -32.15
CA LYS A 1062 -2.06 27.88 -30.97
C LYS A 1062 -1.29 29.15 -31.31
N PHE A 1063 -1.58 30.23 -30.60
CA PHE A 1063 -0.72 31.41 -30.58
C PHE A 1063 0.46 31.14 -29.65
N ILE A 1064 1.68 31.35 -30.15
CA ILE A 1064 2.91 31.09 -29.43
C ILE A 1064 3.57 32.41 -29.10
N VAL A 1065 3.92 32.63 -27.84
CA VAL A 1065 4.79 33.73 -27.40
C VAL A 1065 6.03 33.14 -26.75
N GLN A 1066 7.19 33.59 -27.19
CA GLN A 1066 8.50 33.18 -26.69
C GLN A 1066 9.28 34.39 -26.17
N ALA A 1067 9.82 34.25 -24.97
CA ALA A 1067 10.87 35.12 -24.44
C ALA A 1067 12.19 34.35 -24.36
N ILE A 1068 13.28 35.02 -24.71
CA ILE A 1068 14.66 34.62 -24.38
C ILE A 1068 15.24 35.73 -23.49
N VAL A 1069 15.81 35.38 -22.34
CA VAL A 1069 16.55 36.32 -21.49
C VAL A 1069 18.02 35.91 -21.51
N SER A 1070 18.88 36.85 -21.90
CA SER A 1070 20.33 36.64 -21.96
C SER A 1070 20.99 36.72 -20.58
N VAL A 1071 22.26 36.29 -20.48
CA VAL A 1071 23.10 36.48 -19.28
C VAL A 1071 23.29 37.96 -18.93
N GLU A 1072 23.19 38.84 -19.93
CA GLU A 1072 23.34 40.29 -19.83
C GLU A 1072 22.02 41.00 -19.48
N GLY A 1073 20.92 40.28 -19.21
CA GLY A 1073 19.60 40.86 -18.87
C GLY A 1073 18.72 41.22 -20.08
N ARG A 1074 19.30 41.51 -21.25
CA ARG A 1074 18.57 41.73 -22.52
C ARG A 1074 17.51 40.66 -22.75
N VAL A 1075 16.29 41.08 -23.11
CA VAL A 1075 15.13 40.22 -23.40
C VAL A 1075 14.75 40.30 -24.88
N ASP A 1076 14.71 39.16 -25.57
CA ASP A 1076 14.22 39.03 -26.94
C ASP A 1076 12.86 38.31 -26.97
N VAL A 1077 11.82 39.02 -27.39
CA VAL A 1077 10.43 38.53 -27.46
C VAL A 1077 10.04 38.26 -28.90
N SER A 1078 9.38 37.12 -29.16
CA SER A 1078 8.84 36.77 -30.48
C SER A 1078 7.52 36.01 -30.38
N ALA A 1079 6.59 36.27 -31.29
CA ALA A 1079 5.26 35.68 -31.29
C ALA A 1079 4.75 35.34 -32.71
N TRP A 1080 4.01 34.23 -32.84
CA TRP A 1080 3.48 33.72 -34.12
C TRP A 1080 2.32 32.71 -33.93
N GLU A 1081 1.58 32.42 -34.99
CA GLU A 1081 0.61 31.32 -35.04
C GLU A 1081 1.31 30.00 -35.38
N GLU A 1082 1.01 28.92 -34.64
CA GLU A 1082 1.58 27.59 -34.85
C GLU A 1082 1.34 27.08 -36.29
N GLY A 1083 2.41 26.74 -37.01
CA GLY A 1083 2.34 26.42 -38.44
C GLY A 1083 2.27 27.64 -39.36
N THR A 1084 2.85 28.78 -38.95
CA THR A 1084 3.15 29.94 -39.81
C THR A 1084 4.61 30.38 -39.67
N GLU A 1085 5.17 31.01 -40.72
CA GLU A 1085 6.52 31.59 -40.69
C GLU A 1085 6.54 33.06 -40.26
N ASN A 1086 5.38 33.73 -40.24
CA ASN A 1086 5.23 35.12 -39.83
C ASN A 1086 5.44 35.26 -38.31
N ARG A 1087 6.66 35.61 -37.91
CA ARG A 1087 7.00 36.05 -36.55
C ARG A 1087 7.04 37.56 -36.47
N ALA A 1088 6.35 38.12 -35.49
CA ALA A 1088 6.59 39.48 -35.01
C ALA A 1088 7.31 39.41 -33.66
N GLY A 1089 7.88 40.52 -33.19
CA GLY A 1089 8.67 40.53 -31.95
C GLY A 1089 9.35 41.86 -31.69
N PHE A 1090 10.01 41.96 -30.54
CA PHE A 1090 10.78 43.12 -30.11
C PHE A 1090 11.93 42.70 -29.18
N THR A 1091 12.93 43.56 -29.07
CA THR A 1091 14.06 43.41 -28.15
C THR A 1091 13.98 44.51 -27.10
N VAL A 1092 14.11 44.12 -25.83
CA VAL A 1092 14.30 45.02 -24.69
C VAL A 1092 15.81 45.09 -24.41
N GLY A 1093 16.32 46.27 -24.08
CA GLY A 1093 17.71 46.45 -23.64
C GLY A 1093 17.99 45.76 -22.30
N ALA A 1094 19.26 45.81 -21.90
CA ALA A 1094 19.70 45.56 -20.52
C ALA A 1094 19.59 46.85 -19.70
#